data_AF-A0A395IEZ0-F1
#
_entry.id   AF-A0A395IEZ0-F1
#
_cell.length_a   1.000
_cell.length_b   1.000
_cell.length_c   1.000
_cell.angle_alpha   90.00
_cell.angle_beta   90.00
_cell.angle_gamma   90.00
#
_symmetry.space_group_name_H-M   'P 1'
#
loop_
_entity.id
_entity.type
_entity.pdbx_description
1 polymer ?
#
loop_
_entity_poly.entity_id
_entity_poly.type
_entity_poly.pdbx_seq_one_letter_code
_entity_poly.pdbx_strand_id
1 'polypeptide(L)'
;MPQPRFQKRATTANNVSFEACSKYVTPQCIKELYSVGNYTPSVSSGSRIGFGSFLNQSALYTDLFQFEELFNIPAQNFSVTLINGGVNDQNPKTAQIGEANLDVQNIIGVAHPLPVEEFITGGSPPFIPNVDLPTAADNSNEPYLPYYEYLLSKPNSALPQVISNSYGDIEDTVPYAYASRVCNLIGILGIRGISVLESSGDTGVGAGCVANDGSNSPYFQAQFPGTCPYITSVGGTQAVSPEVAWKDGSGGFSSYFQTAWYQKDAVDEYLSKHISPSTKEYYKSYTNFSGRGFPDISAHSLTPDYEVVTFGKKSLSGGTSAAAPVIAGIIGLLNDARLKAGGGSVGCNGVNGQSGQPVPGGAVIPYASWNSTVGWDPVTGLGTPNFDKLKQFLNGRTEKYRVESLPDIPFDIGEMYAGLMPIDMKNKSRGLYFVFEPTVGEPVDEVTIWLNGGPGCSSLEAFFQENGRFIWSWGMYTPQINPYSWVNLTNVLWVEQPVGTGFSIGEVTATSEEEIAEDFVSFFLNFQKTFGIKNFKIYVTGESYAGRYVPYISLAMLERNDTDHFDLSGALAYDPVIGSYVYAQQEAPAVPFLLQNNNVLGLNASFVAKLEALHKSCGYANFIDQYLTFPPSGIQPPKYFDYNNSTDLAYVKKAMHAPMEIDWNECSGPVFIGGDGGPEQEGDLSADPIQSVLPRVIEATNRFLIANGALDFEILTNGTLLAIQNMTWGGKLGFQEQPTTPIVITLPDLQYGSLFLSEGFGQIDEPQGTMGVQHYERGLMWAETYLSGHMQPQFQPRSSYRHLQWVLGRIDEL
;
A
#
# COMPACT_ATOMS: atom_id res chain seq x y z
N MET A 1 47.32 29.22 -31.31
CA MET A 1 47.00 27.77 -31.44
C MET A 1 46.17 27.34 -30.24
N PRO A 2 45.41 26.22 -30.31
CA PRO A 2 44.03 26.24 -29.81
C PRO A 2 43.75 25.41 -28.54
N GLN A 3 42.51 25.53 -28.06
CA GLN A 3 41.90 24.66 -27.04
C GLN A 3 41.86 23.18 -27.49
N PRO A 4 41.98 22.22 -26.55
CA PRO A 4 41.47 20.87 -26.75
C PRO A 4 39.94 20.90 -26.86
N ARG A 5 39.38 20.22 -27.87
CA ARG A 5 37.93 20.07 -28.03
C ARG A 5 37.43 18.92 -27.16
N PHE A 6 36.42 19.17 -26.34
CA PHE A 6 35.43 18.14 -25.99
C PHE A 6 34.12 18.47 -26.70
N GLN A 7 33.70 17.61 -27.63
CA GLN A 7 32.37 17.72 -28.21
C GLN A 7 31.34 17.41 -27.13
N LYS A 8 30.26 18.20 -27.03
CA LYS A 8 29.00 17.66 -26.51
C LYS A 8 28.65 16.46 -27.39
N ARG A 9 28.56 15.26 -26.79
CA ARG A 9 27.75 14.19 -27.39
C ARG A 9 26.32 14.74 -27.45
N ALA A 10 25.74 14.77 -28.64
CA ALA A 10 24.32 15.02 -28.78
C ALA A 10 23.57 13.79 -28.25
N THR A 11 23.18 13.80 -26.99
CA THR A 11 22.11 12.94 -26.49
C THR A 11 20.82 13.44 -27.12
N THR A 12 20.42 12.83 -28.22
CA THR A 12 19.12 13.06 -28.88
C THR A 12 18.01 12.37 -28.07
N ALA A 13 17.87 12.80 -26.81
CA ALA A 13 16.60 12.75 -26.12
C ALA A 13 15.85 14.00 -26.56
N ASN A 14 14.72 13.82 -27.24
CA ASN A 14 13.82 14.92 -27.56
C ASN A 14 13.02 15.25 -26.29
N ASN A 15 13.62 15.99 -25.36
CA ASN A 15 12.84 16.71 -24.36
C ASN A 15 11.91 17.64 -25.13
N VAL A 16 10.62 17.30 -25.21
CA VAL A 16 9.63 18.24 -25.74
C VAL A 16 9.57 19.40 -24.75
N SER A 17 9.56 20.64 -25.25
CA SER A 17 9.34 21.76 -24.36
C SER A 17 7.87 21.77 -23.94
N PHE A 18 7.59 22.03 -22.67
CA PHE A 18 6.22 22.27 -22.19
C PHE A 18 5.49 23.31 -23.07
N GLU A 19 6.22 24.27 -23.65
CA GLU A 19 5.77 25.24 -24.64
C GLU A 19 5.19 24.61 -25.93
N ALA A 20 5.75 23.49 -26.42
CA ALA A 20 5.20 22.77 -27.57
C ALA A 20 3.92 21.99 -27.19
N CYS A 21 3.92 21.30 -26.06
CA CYS A 21 2.73 20.62 -25.54
C CYS A 21 1.60 21.60 -25.18
N SER A 22 1.92 22.85 -24.82
CA SER A 22 0.94 23.92 -24.59
C SER A 22 0.19 24.38 -25.86
N LYS A 23 0.56 23.86 -27.04
CA LYS A 23 -0.12 24.14 -28.30
C LYS A 23 -1.07 23.02 -28.73
N TYR A 24 -0.61 21.77 -28.73
CA TYR A 24 -1.39 20.55 -28.99
C TYR A 24 -0.81 19.41 -28.14
N VAL A 25 -1.68 18.53 -27.64
CA VAL A 25 -1.24 17.32 -26.93
C VAL A 25 -0.98 16.19 -27.92
N THR A 26 0.15 15.51 -27.71
CA THR A 26 0.65 14.39 -28.52
C THR A 26 0.96 13.19 -27.62
N PRO A 27 1.15 11.97 -28.15
CA PRO A 27 1.55 10.81 -27.35
C PRO A 27 2.77 11.04 -26.45
N GLN A 28 3.75 11.82 -26.91
CA GLN A 28 4.92 12.18 -26.11
C GLN A 28 4.56 13.14 -24.97
N CYS A 29 3.70 14.14 -25.22
CA CYS A 29 3.21 15.04 -24.16
C CYS A 29 2.45 14.28 -23.07
N ILE A 30 1.66 13.26 -23.43
CA ILE A 30 0.96 12.39 -22.48
C ILE A 30 1.96 11.57 -21.63
N LYS A 31 3.02 11.04 -22.25
CA LYS A 31 4.08 10.31 -21.53
C LYS A 31 4.90 11.21 -20.61
N GLU A 32 5.05 12.48 -20.94
CA GLU A 32 5.73 13.47 -20.09
C GLU A 32 4.82 13.97 -18.95
N LEU A 33 3.57 14.32 -19.23
CA LEU A 33 2.57 14.76 -18.24
C LEU A 33 2.40 13.76 -17.10
N TYR A 34 2.10 12.50 -17.43
CA TYR A 34 1.86 11.45 -16.44
C TYR A 34 3.13 10.71 -16.02
N SER A 35 4.32 11.26 -16.30
CA SER A 35 5.61 10.68 -15.88
C SER A 35 5.84 9.23 -16.31
N VAL A 36 5.33 8.83 -17.49
CA VAL A 36 5.57 7.52 -18.12
C VAL A 36 6.99 7.45 -18.72
N GLY A 37 7.51 8.61 -19.13
CA GLY A 37 8.89 8.76 -19.58
C GLY A 37 9.26 7.82 -20.73
N ASN A 38 10.38 7.10 -20.57
CA ASN A 38 10.89 6.15 -21.57
C ASN A 38 10.41 4.70 -21.31
N TYR A 39 9.30 4.50 -20.60
CA TYR A 39 8.82 3.15 -20.34
C TYR A 39 8.42 2.42 -21.63
N THR A 40 8.82 1.16 -21.74
CA THR A 40 8.60 0.30 -22.91
C THR A 40 8.02 -1.01 -22.39
N PRO A 41 6.70 -1.26 -22.53
CA PRO A 41 6.09 -2.49 -22.05
C PRO A 41 6.46 -3.68 -22.93
N SER A 42 6.37 -4.89 -22.39
CA SER A 42 6.54 -6.11 -23.18
C SER A 42 5.20 -6.74 -23.57
N VAL A 43 5.07 -7.17 -24.83
CA VAL A 43 3.98 -8.06 -25.26
C VAL A 43 3.95 -9.39 -24.50
N SER A 44 5.07 -9.79 -23.87
CA SER A 44 5.15 -10.99 -23.03
C SER A 44 4.55 -10.82 -21.63
N SER A 45 4.20 -9.60 -21.21
CA SER A 45 3.46 -9.35 -19.95
C SER A 45 2.08 -10.01 -19.95
N GLY A 46 1.53 -10.28 -21.15
CA GLY A 46 0.15 -10.73 -21.32
C GLY A 46 -0.90 -9.64 -21.09
N SER A 47 -0.50 -8.41 -20.74
CA SER A 47 -1.38 -7.24 -20.64
C SER A 47 -1.98 -6.91 -22.02
N ARG A 48 -3.29 -6.70 -22.07
CA ARG A 48 -4.06 -6.35 -23.28
C ARG A 48 -5.10 -5.29 -22.93
N ILE A 49 -5.38 -4.41 -23.89
CA ILE A 49 -6.33 -3.30 -23.74
C ILE A 49 -7.49 -3.50 -24.73
N GLY A 50 -8.71 -3.33 -24.27
CA GLY A 50 -9.92 -3.33 -25.09
C GLY A 50 -10.55 -1.96 -25.15
N PHE A 51 -11.29 -1.66 -26.21
CA PHE A 51 -12.20 -0.52 -26.23
C PHE A 51 -13.54 -0.81 -26.92
N GLY A 52 -14.63 -0.23 -26.44
CA GLY A 52 -15.96 -0.37 -27.02
C GLY A 52 -16.26 0.73 -28.05
N SER A 53 -16.70 0.32 -29.24
CA SER A 53 -17.18 1.24 -30.30
C SER A 53 -18.69 1.09 -30.44
N PHE A 54 -19.42 2.18 -30.24
CA PHE A 54 -20.89 2.24 -30.33
C PHE A 54 -21.30 3.11 -31.53
N LEU A 55 -22.59 3.50 -31.62
CA LEU A 55 -23.12 4.43 -32.65
C LEU A 55 -22.82 4.07 -34.13
N ASN A 56 -22.52 2.79 -34.42
CA ASN A 56 -22.01 2.33 -35.72
C ASN A 56 -20.73 3.11 -36.14
N GLN A 57 -19.79 3.28 -35.21
CA GLN A 57 -18.42 3.70 -35.47
C GLN A 57 -17.47 2.51 -35.60
N SER A 58 -16.36 2.72 -36.31
CA SER A 58 -15.27 1.74 -36.43
C SER A 58 -13.94 2.42 -36.73
N ALA A 59 -12.89 2.12 -35.96
CA ALA A 59 -11.59 2.75 -36.11
C ALA A 59 -10.92 2.39 -37.46
N LEU A 60 -10.28 3.34 -38.16
CA LEU A 60 -9.65 3.07 -39.46
C LEU A 60 -8.18 2.66 -39.33
N TYR A 61 -7.85 1.46 -39.82
CA TYR A 61 -6.47 0.95 -39.89
C TYR A 61 -5.54 1.91 -40.68
N THR A 62 -6.06 2.57 -41.72
CA THR A 62 -5.29 3.51 -42.53
C THR A 62 -4.99 4.82 -41.82
N ASP A 63 -5.87 5.27 -40.92
CA ASP A 63 -5.64 6.50 -40.15
C ASP A 63 -4.71 6.23 -38.97
N LEU A 64 -4.86 5.08 -38.29
CA LEU A 64 -3.91 4.62 -37.28
C LEU A 64 -2.48 4.53 -37.84
N PHE A 65 -2.27 3.89 -38.99
CA PHE A 65 -0.94 3.79 -39.59
C PHE A 65 -0.32 5.18 -39.87
N GLN A 66 -1.13 6.15 -40.32
CA GLN A 66 -0.68 7.53 -40.53
C GLN A 66 -0.42 8.29 -39.22
N PHE A 67 -1.12 7.97 -38.14
CA PHE A 67 -0.85 8.48 -36.79
C PHE A 67 0.46 7.90 -36.22
N GLU A 68 0.71 6.62 -36.46
CA GLU A 68 1.95 5.95 -36.08
C GLU A 68 3.15 6.54 -36.85
N GLU A 69 3.05 6.73 -38.16
CA GLU A 69 4.06 7.45 -38.96
C GLU A 69 4.27 8.89 -38.48
N LEU A 70 3.19 9.61 -38.13
CA LEU A 70 3.24 11.00 -37.67
C LEU A 70 4.02 11.15 -36.35
N PHE A 71 3.88 10.21 -35.43
CA PHE A 71 4.50 10.26 -34.10
C PHE A 71 5.74 9.34 -33.95
N ASN A 72 6.18 8.68 -35.02
CA ASN A 72 7.29 7.71 -35.05
C ASN A 72 7.06 6.48 -34.13
N ILE A 73 5.80 6.08 -33.96
CA ILE A 73 5.44 4.83 -33.27
C ILE A 73 5.69 3.67 -34.25
N PRO A 74 6.32 2.56 -33.83
CA PRO A 74 6.45 1.39 -34.70
C PRO A 74 5.07 0.83 -35.05
N ALA A 75 4.78 0.69 -36.35
CA ALA A 75 3.44 0.35 -36.82
C ALA A 75 2.93 -0.97 -36.23
N GLN A 76 1.77 -0.94 -35.58
CA GLN A 76 1.08 -2.12 -35.05
C GLN A 76 -0.37 -2.20 -35.55
N ASN A 77 -1.12 -3.16 -35.04
CA ASN A 77 -2.49 -3.40 -35.49
C ASN A 77 -3.38 -3.86 -34.32
N PHE A 78 -4.67 -3.59 -34.41
CA PHE A 78 -5.67 -3.99 -33.44
C PHE A 78 -6.58 -5.09 -34.00
N SER A 79 -7.09 -5.96 -33.12
CA SER A 79 -8.14 -6.92 -33.48
C SER A 79 -9.52 -6.27 -33.37
N VAL A 80 -10.50 -6.77 -34.11
CA VAL A 80 -11.88 -6.27 -34.07
C VAL A 80 -12.87 -7.41 -33.85
N THR A 81 -13.68 -7.27 -32.81
CA THR A 81 -14.79 -8.14 -32.46
C THR A 81 -16.11 -7.45 -32.77
N LEU A 82 -17.03 -8.13 -33.46
CA LEU A 82 -18.36 -7.62 -33.82
C LEU A 82 -19.44 -8.19 -32.90
N ILE A 83 -20.23 -7.31 -32.28
CA ILE A 83 -21.28 -7.66 -31.32
C ILE A 83 -22.64 -7.17 -31.85
N ASN A 84 -23.68 -7.98 -31.69
CA ASN A 84 -25.08 -7.65 -32.01
C ASN A 84 -25.30 -7.02 -33.41
N GLY A 85 -24.56 -7.50 -34.42
CA GLY A 85 -24.68 -7.02 -35.80
C GLY A 85 -23.93 -5.71 -36.10
N GLY A 86 -23.02 -5.27 -35.23
CA GLY A 86 -22.10 -4.16 -35.50
C GLY A 86 -21.25 -4.41 -36.76
N VAL A 87 -20.83 -3.33 -37.41
CA VAL A 87 -20.14 -3.35 -38.72
C VAL A 87 -18.81 -2.62 -38.62
N ASN A 88 -17.73 -3.29 -39.02
CA ASN A 88 -16.44 -2.65 -39.25
C ASN A 88 -16.41 -2.04 -40.66
N ASP A 89 -16.64 -0.74 -40.80
CA ASP A 89 -16.57 -0.04 -42.08
C ASP A 89 -15.19 0.61 -42.28
N GLN A 90 -14.35 -0.03 -43.09
CA GLN A 90 -13.02 0.47 -43.45
C GLN A 90 -13.03 1.41 -44.69
N ASN A 91 -14.18 1.96 -45.10
CA ASN A 91 -14.28 2.89 -46.22
C ASN A 91 -14.35 4.36 -45.75
N PRO A 92 -13.32 5.20 -45.99
CA PRO A 92 -13.26 6.63 -45.64
C PRO A 92 -14.34 7.55 -46.25
N LYS A 93 -15.39 6.99 -46.87
CA LYS A 93 -16.54 7.71 -47.46
C LYS A 93 -17.88 7.36 -46.81
N THR A 94 -17.92 6.32 -45.97
CA THR A 94 -19.15 5.83 -45.30
C THR A 94 -18.94 5.53 -43.82
N ALA A 95 -17.70 5.25 -43.41
CA ALA A 95 -17.34 5.02 -42.02
C ALA A 95 -17.61 6.25 -41.13
N GLN A 96 -18.13 6.00 -39.93
CA GLN A 96 -18.10 6.95 -38.81
C GLN A 96 -16.93 6.55 -37.91
N ILE A 97 -16.09 7.51 -37.53
CA ILE A 97 -14.72 7.23 -37.08
C ILE A 97 -14.23 8.14 -35.95
N GLY A 98 -15.08 8.99 -35.38
CA GLY A 98 -14.67 10.09 -34.49
C GLY A 98 -14.02 9.56 -33.21
N GLU A 99 -14.85 9.04 -32.33
CA GLU A 99 -14.47 8.48 -31.03
C GLU A 99 -13.65 7.20 -31.23
N ALA A 100 -14.01 6.35 -32.21
CA ALA A 100 -13.29 5.11 -32.48
C ALA A 100 -11.82 5.33 -32.94
N ASN A 101 -11.51 6.35 -33.78
CA ASN A 101 -10.12 6.70 -34.05
C ASN A 101 -9.44 7.32 -32.82
N LEU A 102 -10.16 8.17 -32.06
CA LEU A 102 -9.63 8.84 -30.87
C LEU A 102 -9.16 7.84 -29.81
N ASP A 103 -9.94 6.79 -29.57
CA ASP A 103 -9.62 5.70 -28.65
C ASP A 103 -8.35 4.97 -29.09
N VAL A 104 -8.36 4.37 -30.28
CA VAL A 104 -7.27 3.50 -30.72
C VAL A 104 -5.95 4.26 -30.84
N GLN A 105 -5.98 5.52 -31.28
CA GLN A 105 -4.79 6.34 -31.44
C GLN A 105 -4.22 6.77 -30.07
N ASN A 106 -5.05 7.07 -29.07
CA ASN A 106 -4.56 7.38 -27.73
C ASN A 106 -4.06 6.14 -26.98
N ILE A 107 -4.79 5.01 -27.02
CA ILE A 107 -4.35 3.75 -26.43
C ILE A 107 -2.99 3.35 -27.00
N ILE A 108 -2.83 3.37 -28.33
CA ILE A 108 -1.59 2.95 -28.99
C ILE A 108 -0.47 3.98 -28.80
N GLY A 109 -0.78 5.29 -28.85
CA GLY A 109 0.17 6.36 -28.58
C GLY A 109 0.85 6.23 -27.21
N VAL A 110 0.07 5.85 -26.18
CA VAL A 110 0.59 5.58 -24.85
C VAL A 110 1.24 4.19 -24.75
N ALA A 111 0.49 3.14 -25.07
CA ALA A 111 0.77 1.79 -24.57
C ALA A 111 1.41 0.82 -25.58
N HIS A 112 1.80 1.28 -26.78
CA HIS A 112 2.57 0.46 -27.73
C HIS A 112 3.80 -0.19 -27.04
N PRO A 113 4.12 -1.48 -27.28
CA PRO A 113 3.46 -2.41 -28.22
C PRO A 113 2.34 -3.31 -27.64
N LEU A 114 1.64 -2.92 -26.57
CA LEU A 114 0.60 -3.79 -25.98
C LEU A 114 -0.55 -4.07 -26.98
N PRO A 115 -1.08 -5.32 -27.07
CA PRO A 115 -2.17 -5.65 -27.99
C PRO A 115 -3.49 -4.93 -27.64
N VAL A 116 -4.18 -4.46 -28.68
CA VAL A 116 -5.44 -3.72 -28.57
C VAL A 116 -6.59 -4.44 -29.31
N GLU A 117 -7.79 -4.47 -28.72
CA GLU A 117 -9.01 -5.02 -29.33
C GLU A 117 -10.17 -4.01 -29.32
N GLU A 118 -10.77 -3.77 -30.48
CA GLU A 118 -12.02 -3.00 -30.64
C GLU A 118 -13.24 -3.92 -30.55
N PHE A 119 -14.28 -3.50 -29.83
CA PHE A 119 -15.55 -4.20 -29.68
C PHE A 119 -16.70 -3.37 -30.27
N ILE A 120 -16.98 -3.55 -31.57
CA ILE A 120 -18.04 -2.79 -32.27
C ILE A 120 -19.41 -3.39 -31.95
N THR A 121 -20.26 -2.64 -31.25
CA THR A 121 -21.59 -3.11 -30.82
C THR A 121 -22.72 -2.43 -31.60
N GLY A 122 -23.49 -3.23 -32.33
CA GLY A 122 -24.69 -2.80 -33.03
C GLY A 122 -25.95 -2.80 -32.16
N GLY A 123 -27.01 -2.14 -32.65
CA GLY A 123 -28.33 -2.07 -32.01
C GLY A 123 -28.69 -0.68 -31.49
N SER A 124 -29.78 -0.61 -30.72
CA SER A 124 -30.26 0.59 -30.03
C SER A 124 -30.92 0.16 -28.71
N PRO A 125 -30.66 0.82 -27.58
CA PRO A 125 -31.15 0.43 -26.27
C PRO A 125 -32.55 1.02 -25.96
N PRO A 126 -33.16 0.60 -24.83
CA PRO A 126 -34.29 1.30 -24.22
C PRO A 126 -33.92 2.75 -23.85
N PHE A 127 -34.86 3.68 -24.06
CA PHE A 127 -34.64 5.12 -23.95
C PHE A 127 -35.86 5.84 -23.36
N ILE A 128 -35.62 6.88 -22.58
CA ILE A 128 -36.62 7.83 -22.04
C ILE A 128 -36.25 9.23 -22.57
N PRO A 129 -37.10 9.88 -23.38
CA PRO A 129 -36.84 11.26 -23.81
C PRO A 129 -36.73 12.21 -22.62
N ASN A 130 -35.85 13.22 -22.73
CA ASN A 130 -35.70 14.31 -21.75
C ASN A 130 -35.67 15.68 -22.47
N VAL A 131 -35.19 16.75 -21.82
CA VAL A 131 -35.13 18.08 -22.44
C VAL A 131 -34.01 18.24 -23.48
N ASP A 132 -32.94 17.44 -23.39
CA ASP A 132 -31.80 17.47 -24.30
C ASP A 132 -32.05 16.56 -25.52
N LEU A 133 -32.68 15.40 -25.30
CA LEU A 133 -33.04 14.40 -26.30
C LEU A 133 -34.59 14.22 -26.33
N PRO A 134 -35.34 15.10 -27.00
CA PRO A 134 -36.79 15.24 -26.83
C PRO A 134 -37.65 14.21 -27.58
N THR A 135 -37.09 13.44 -28.51
CA THR A 135 -37.84 12.41 -29.25
C THR A 135 -37.06 11.10 -29.37
N ALA A 136 -37.77 10.01 -29.66
CA ALA A 136 -37.13 8.71 -29.92
C ALA A 136 -36.27 8.65 -31.21
N ALA A 137 -36.24 9.72 -32.03
CA ALA A 137 -35.30 9.87 -33.13
C ALA A 137 -33.97 10.50 -32.68
N ASP A 138 -33.95 11.14 -31.51
CA ASP A 138 -32.78 11.75 -30.87
C ASP A 138 -32.10 10.78 -29.88
N ASN A 139 -32.52 9.50 -29.86
CA ASN A 139 -31.97 8.45 -29.00
C ASN A 139 -30.51 8.14 -29.37
N SER A 140 -29.57 8.78 -28.68
CA SER A 140 -28.12 8.53 -28.79
C SER A 140 -27.65 7.32 -27.96
N ASN A 141 -28.51 6.73 -27.13
CA ASN A 141 -28.05 5.86 -26.06
C ASN A 141 -27.31 4.61 -26.54
N GLU A 142 -26.30 4.16 -25.79
CA GLU A 142 -25.46 3.04 -26.22
C GLU A 142 -26.03 1.66 -25.86
N PRO A 143 -25.88 0.64 -26.75
CA PRO A 143 -26.31 -0.73 -26.50
C PRO A 143 -25.38 -1.50 -25.53
N TYR A 144 -25.16 -0.98 -24.31
CA TYR A 144 -24.30 -1.58 -23.29
C TYR A 144 -24.70 -3.01 -22.88
N LEU A 145 -25.99 -3.34 -22.85
CA LEU A 145 -26.46 -4.67 -22.41
C LEU A 145 -25.91 -5.83 -23.27
N PRO A 146 -26.13 -5.88 -24.61
CA PRO A 146 -25.54 -6.93 -25.44
C PRO A 146 -24.01 -6.91 -25.48
N TYR A 147 -23.38 -5.75 -25.26
CA TYR A 147 -21.93 -5.62 -25.10
C TYR A 147 -21.42 -6.38 -23.86
N TYR A 148 -21.91 -6.04 -22.67
CA TYR A 148 -21.47 -6.69 -21.43
C TYR A 148 -21.92 -8.16 -21.31
N GLU A 149 -23.08 -8.54 -21.87
CA GLU A 149 -23.48 -9.95 -21.98
C GLU A 149 -22.58 -10.73 -22.94
N TYR A 150 -22.09 -10.12 -24.02
CA TYR A 150 -21.06 -10.73 -24.87
C TYR A 150 -19.73 -10.91 -24.15
N LEU A 151 -19.22 -9.89 -23.45
CA LEU A 151 -17.96 -9.97 -22.69
C LEU A 151 -18.04 -11.09 -21.64
N LEU A 152 -19.12 -11.13 -20.87
CA LEU A 152 -19.31 -12.17 -19.85
C LEU A 152 -19.45 -13.59 -20.44
N SER A 153 -19.84 -13.73 -21.70
CA SER A 153 -19.84 -15.04 -22.40
C SER A 153 -18.44 -15.62 -22.66
N LYS A 154 -17.37 -14.84 -22.47
CA LYS A 154 -15.97 -15.25 -22.74
C LYS A 154 -15.24 -15.66 -21.46
N PRO A 155 -14.26 -16.58 -21.52
CA PRO A 155 -13.29 -16.78 -20.44
C PRO A 155 -12.30 -15.60 -20.35
N ASN A 156 -11.67 -15.40 -19.18
CA ASN A 156 -10.68 -14.31 -18.97
C ASN A 156 -9.50 -14.33 -19.96
N SER A 157 -9.07 -15.51 -20.39
CA SER A 157 -7.99 -15.66 -21.38
C SER A 157 -8.35 -15.14 -22.78
N ALA A 158 -9.63 -14.88 -23.05
CA ALA A 158 -10.14 -14.34 -24.31
C ALA A 158 -10.74 -12.93 -24.17
N LEU A 159 -10.35 -12.19 -23.11
CA LEU A 159 -10.70 -10.79 -22.90
C LEU A 159 -9.45 -9.97 -22.60
N PRO A 160 -9.43 -8.66 -22.92
CA PRO A 160 -8.48 -7.71 -22.34
C PRO A 160 -8.62 -7.57 -20.82
N GLN A 161 -7.52 -7.26 -20.14
CA GLN A 161 -7.50 -7.01 -18.68
C GLN A 161 -7.88 -5.57 -18.34
N VAL A 162 -7.75 -4.66 -19.32
CA VAL A 162 -8.20 -3.26 -19.24
C VAL A 162 -9.18 -3.03 -20.38
N ILE A 163 -10.33 -2.43 -20.10
CA ILE A 163 -11.37 -2.10 -21.08
C ILE A 163 -11.73 -0.63 -20.93
N SER A 164 -11.73 0.13 -22.02
CA SER A 164 -12.07 1.55 -22.09
C SER A 164 -13.34 1.77 -22.91
N ASN A 165 -14.27 2.58 -22.41
CA ASN A 165 -15.40 3.06 -23.18
C ASN A 165 -15.42 4.60 -23.09
N SER A 166 -15.40 5.24 -24.26
CA SER A 166 -15.32 6.70 -24.47
C SER A 166 -16.69 7.34 -24.74
N TYR A 167 -17.75 6.60 -24.42
CA TYR A 167 -19.15 6.87 -24.71
C TYR A 167 -19.93 6.98 -23.39
N GLY A 168 -21.15 7.53 -23.42
CA GLY A 168 -21.93 7.73 -22.20
C GLY A 168 -23.21 8.53 -22.36
N ASP A 169 -24.18 8.12 -21.56
CA ASP A 169 -25.57 8.54 -21.57
C ASP A 169 -25.93 9.48 -20.41
N ILE A 170 -26.87 10.39 -20.64
CA ILE A 170 -27.53 11.08 -19.53
C ILE A 170 -28.28 10.04 -18.69
N GLU A 171 -27.97 9.93 -17.39
CA GLU A 171 -28.49 8.86 -16.52
C GLU A 171 -30.03 8.81 -16.50
N ASP A 172 -30.69 9.96 -16.69
CA ASP A 172 -32.16 10.06 -16.70
C ASP A 172 -32.84 9.77 -18.06
N THR A 173 -32.07 9.48 -19.12
CA THR A 173 -32.60 8.89 -20.37
C THR A 173 -32.50 7.35 -20.37
N VAL A 174 -31.58 6.77 -19.59
CA VAL A 174 -31.43 5.31 -19.44
C VAL A 174 -32.48 4.79 -18.46
N PRO A 175 -33.35 3.83 -18.81
CA PRO A 175 -34.27 3.26 -17.83
C PRO A 175 -33.53 2.59 -16.66
N TYR A 176 -33.83 2.98 -15.42
CA TYR A 176 -33.21 2.45 -14.19
C TYR A 176 -32.98 0.92 -14.17
N ALA A 177 -33.94 0.13 -14.64
CA ALA A 177 -33.82 -1.34 -14.70
C ALA A 177 -32.74 -1.82 -15.70
N TYR A 178 -32.52 -1.09 -16.79
CA TYR A 178 -31.44 -1.32 -17.75
C TYR A 178 -30.09 -0.89 -17.15
N ALA A 179 -30.00 0.33 -16.60
CA ALA A 179 -28.80 0.84 -15.94
C ALA A 179 -28.33 -0.09 -14.81
N SER A 180 -29.25 -0.51 -13.93
CA SER A 180 -28.98 -1.47 -12.85
C SER A 180 -28.55 -2.84 -13.39
N ARG A 181 -29.22 -3.37 -14.42
CA ARG A 181 -28.81 -4.65 -15.05
C ARG A 181 -27.39 -4.56 -15.63
N VAL A 182 -27.10 -3.53 -16.41
CA VAL A 182 -25.78 -3.30 -17.03
C VAL A 182 -24.70 -3.16 -15.96
N CYS A 183 -24.91 -2.31 -14.96
CA CYS A 183 -23.93 -2.09 -13.89
C CYS A 183 -23.63 -3.37 -13.11
N ASN A 184 -24.64 -4.21 -12.83
CA ASN A 184 -24.42 -5.54 -12.23
C ASN A 184 -23.57 -6.47 -13.11
N LEU A 185 -23.63 -6.37 -14.44
CA LEU A 185 -22.74 -7.13 -15.34
C LEU A 185 -21.30 -6.62 -15.27
N ILE A 186 -21.11 -5.30 -15.15
CA ILE A 186 -19.79 -4.70 -14.95
C ILE A 186 -19.17 -5.17 -13.63
N GLY A 187 -19.95 -5.23 -12.54
CA GLY A 187 -19.50 -5.79 -11.26
C GLY A 187 -18.99 -7.23 -11.37
N ILE A 188 -19.60 -8.07 -12.22
CA ILE A 188 -19.15 -9.44 -12.48
C ILE A 188 -17.83 -9.46 -13.30
N LEU A 189 -17.59 -8.48 -14.18
CA LEU A 189 -16.28 -8.32 -14.84
C LEU A 189 -15.19 -7.81 -13.86
N GLY A 190 -15.53 -6.91 -12.95
CA GLY A 190 -14.63 -6.48 -11.87
C GLY A 190 -14.20 -7.63 -10.96
N ILE A 191 -15.15 -8.48 -10.53
CA ILE A 191 -14.87 -9.72 -9.77
C ILE A 191 -13.96 -10.69 -10.55
N ARG A 192 -13.98 -10.64 -11.89
CA ARG A 192 -13.11 -11.42 -12.77
C ARG A 192 -11.72 -10.79 -12.98
N GLY A 193 -11.39 -9.69 -12.29
CA GLY A 193 -10.08 -9.03 -12.39
C GLY A 193 -9.89 -8.20 -13.66
N ILE A 194 -10.97 -7.72 -14.28
CA ILE A 194 -10.92 -6.86 -15.47
C ILE A 194 -11.24 -5.43 -15.05
N SER A 195 -10.32 -4.50 -15.32
CA SER A 195 -10.53 -3.07 -15.11
C SER A 195 -11.42 -2.51 -16.22
N VAL A 196 -12.62 -2.04 -15.87
CA VAL A 196 -13.53 -1.35 -16.80
C VAL A 196 -13.49 0.14 -16.52
N LEU A 197 -13.24 0.94 -17.55
CA LEU A 197 -13.11 2.39 -17.50
C LEU A 197 -14.14 3.03 -18.43
N GLU A 198 -14.85 4.04 -17.92
CA GLU A 198 -15.79 4.83 -18.72
C GLU A 198 -15.41 6.32 -18.64
N SER A 199 -15.53 7.04 -19.75
CA SER A 199 -15.57 8.50 -19.76
C SER A 199 -16.69 9.02 -18.86
N SER A 200 -16.41 10.09 -18.10
CA SER A 200 -17.43 10.70 -17.23
C SER A 200 -18.44 11.58 -17.96
N GLY A 201 -18.12 12.03 -19.19
CA GLY A 201 -18.95 12.91 -20.01
C GLY A 201 -18.38 14.32 -20.20
N ASP A 202 -18.93 15.04 -21.17
CA ASP A 202 -18.40 16.32 -21.71
C ASP A 202 -19.39 17.50 -21.52
N THR A 203 -20.21 17.45 -20.46
CA THR A 203 -21.28 18.44 -20.19
C THR A 203 -21.24 19.05 -18.79
N GLY A 204 -20.16 18.85 -18.04
CA GLY A 204 -20.07 19.26 -16.63
C GLY A 204 -21.18 18.59 -15.81
N VAL A 205 -21.87 19.37 -14.98
CA VAL A 205 -23.00 18.90 -14.16
C VAL A 205 -24.34 18.76 -14.94
N GLY A 206 -24.33 18.90 -16.27
CA GLY A 206 -25.50 18.73 -17.14
C GLY A 206 -25.60 19.78 -18.25
N ALA A 207 -26.32 19.44 -19.33
CA ALA A 207 -26.55 20.33 -20.47
C ALA A 207 -27.89 21.08 -20.37
N GLY A 208 -29.01 20.36 -20.21
CA GLY A 208 -30.34 20.93 -19.99
C GLY A 208 -30.58 21.30 -18.53
N CYS A 209 -29.97 20.57 -17.59
CA CYS A 209 -30.07 20.77 -16.14
C CYS A 209 -31.52 20.77 -15.60
N VAL A 210 -32.35 19.82 -16.05
CA VAL A 210 -33.77 19.63 -15.65
C VAL A 210 -34.05 18.16 -15.31
N ALA A 211 -34.81 17.91 -14.24
CA ALA A 211 -35.17 16.55 -13.82
C ALA A 211 -36.20 15.87 -14.76
N ASN A 212 -35.87 14.67 -15.25
CA ASN A 212 -36.76 13.85 -16.09
C ASN A 212 -37.81 13.03 -15.29
N ASP A 213 -38.25 13.52 -14.13
CA ASP A 213 -39.31 12.91 -13.29
C ASP A 213 -40.72 13.46 -13.61
N GLY A 214 -40.81 14.41 -14.54
CA GLY A 214 -42.03 15.15 -14.88
C GLY A 214 -42.31 16.37 -14.01
N SER A 215 -41.44 16.71 -13.05
CA SER A 215 -41.52 17.97 -12.29
C SER A 215 -41.07 19.18 -13.10
N ASN A 216 -40.19 18.97 -14.09
CA ASN A 216 -39.42 20.00 -14.80
C ASN A 216 -38.67 20.95 -13.85
N SER A 217 -38.29 20.47 -12.67
CA SER A 217 -37.44 21.24 -11.74
C SER A 217 -35.98 21.27 -12.20
N PRO A 218 -35.22 22.35 -11.90
CA PRO A 218 -33.79 22.37 -12.20
C PRO A 218 -33.06 21.28 -11.41
N TYR A 219 -32.16 20.53 -12.05
CA TYR A 219 -31.47 19.38 -11.45
C TYR A 219 -30.19 19.05 -12.22
N PHE A 220 -29.16 18.55 -11.55
CA PHE A 220 -27.89 18.15 -12.19
C PHE A 220 -28.03 16.78 -12.84
N GLN A 221 -27.61 16.69 -14.11
CA GLN A 221 -27.72 15.48 -14.92
C GLN A 221 -26.42 14.68 -14.82
N ALA A 222 -26.46 13.58 -14.08
CA ALA A 222 -25.37 12.62 -13.99
C ALA A 222 -25.26 11.78 -15.29
N GLN A 223 -24.11 11.12 -15.49
CA GLN A 223 -23.81 10.38 -16.72
C GLN A 223 -23.61 8.88 -16.43
N PHE A 224 -24.26 8.02 -17.20
CA PHE A 224 -24.19 6.56 -17.14
C PHE A 224 -23.37 6.01 -18.32
N PRO A 225 -22.46 5.04 -18.14
CA PRO A 225 -22.21 4.26 -16.93
C PRO A 225 -21.26 4.92 -15.93
N GLY A 226 -20.84 6.18 -16.14
CA GLY A 226 -20.03 6.98 -15.21
C GLY A 226 -20.47 6.91 -13.74
N THR A 227 -21.77 6.82 -13.48
CA THR A 227 -22.38 6.66 -12.16
C THR A 227 -22.37 5.24 -11.58
N CYS A 228 -21.98 4.21 -12.33
CA CYS A 228 -21.94 2.83 -11.84
C CYS A 228 -20.84 2.66 -10.76
N PRO A 229 -21.14 2.06 -9.59
CA PRO A 229 -20.15 1.79 -8.54
C PRO A 229 -19.21 0.59 -8.82
N TYR A 230 -19.07 0.15 -10.07
CA TYR A 230 -18.22 -0.99 -10.46
C TYR A 230 -17.25 -0.70 -11.61
N ILE A 231 -17.17 0.56 -12.07
CA ILE A 231 -16.20 1.05 -13.05
C ILE A 231 -15.13 1.90 -12.36
N THR A 232 -14.07 2.25 -13.09
CA THR A 232 -13.32 3.50 -12.85
C THR A 232 -13.82 4.56 -13.83
N SER A 233 -14.61 5.53 -13.34
CA SER A 233 -15.02 6.68 -14.15
C SER A 233 -13.86 7.67 -14.30
N VAL A 234 -13.66 8.18 -15.52
CA VAL A 234 -12.56 9.07 -15.89
C VAL A 234 -13.07 10.46 -16.29
N GLY A 235 -12.78 11.42 -15.42
CA GLY A 235 -13.02 12.86 -15.60
C GLY A 235 -11.98 13.58 -16.44
N GLY A 236 -12.17 14.90 -16.54
CA GLY A 236 -11.41 15.74 -17.45
C GLY A 236 -10.60 16.86 -16.80
N THR A 237 -9.35 16.95 -17.23
CA THR A 237 -8.44 18.07 -16.96
C THR A 237 -8.00 18.77 -18.26
N GLN A 238 -7.31 19.90 -18.13
CA GLN A 238 -6.82 20.75 -19.21
C GLN A 238 -5.57 21.52 -18.73
N ALA A 239 -4.89 22.18 -19.66
CA ALA A 239 -3.59 22.82 -19.49
C ALA A 239 -2.46 21.85 -19.08
N VAL A 240 -1.21 22.27 -19.30
CA VAL A 240 -0.04 21.38 -19.27
C VAL A 240 0.88 21.67 -18.08
N SER A 241 0.83 22.88 -17.52
CA SER A 241 1.62 23.25 -16.33
C SER A 241 1.11 24.53 -15.68
N PRO A 242 0.41 24.47 -14.53
CA PRO A 242 -0.19 23.25 -13.97
C PRO A 242 -1.27 22.69 -14.92
N GLU A 243 -1.53 21.39 -14.81
CA GLU A 243 -2.77 20.78 -15.26
C GLU A 243 -3.89 21.12 -14.25
N VAL A 244 -5.10 21.38 -14.74
CA VAL A 244 -6.25 21.86 -13.96
C VAL A 244 -7.57 21.30 -14.49
N ALA A 245 -8.60 21.27 -13.64
CA ALA A 245 -10.00 21.51 -13.98
C ALA A 245 -10.37 21.74 -15.48
N TRP A 246 -10.77 20.71 -16.24
CA TRP A 246 -11.57 20.99 -17.45
C TRP A 246 -13.01 21.21 -17.03
N LYS A 247 -13.48 22.46 -17.14
CA LYS A 247 -14.82 22.87 -16.70
C LYS A 247 -15.93 21.96 -17.24
N ASP A 248 -15.90 21.60 -18.53
CA ASP A 248 -16.97 20.82 -19.16
C ASP A 248 -16.82 19.30 -18.93
N GLY A 249 -15.77 18.84 -18.22
CA GLY A 249 -15.66 17.45 -17.78
C GLY A 249 -16.73 17.12 -16.73
N SER A 250 -17.51 16.08 -16.97
CA SER A 250 -18.70 15.77 -16.17
C SER A 250 -18.42 15.13 -14.82
N GLY A 251 -19.28 15.43 -13.85
CA GLY A 251 -19.14 14.95 -12.48
C GLY A 251 -20.30 15.39 -11.59
N GLY A 252 -20.48 14.70 -10.47
CA GLY A 252 -21.58 14.94 -9.54
C GLY A 252 -21.94 13.70 -8.74
N PHE A 253 -23.25 13.50 -8.50
CA PHE A 253 -23.78 12.35 -7.76
C PHE A 253 -24.92 11.69 -8.53
N SER A 254 -24.92 10.35 -8.56
CA SER A 254 -25.96 9.54 -9.19
C SER A 254 -27.33 9.71 -8.51
N SER A 255 -28.38 9.69 -9.32
CA SER A 255 -29.78 9.60 -8.87
C SER A 255 -30.25 8.15 -8.75
N TYR A 256 -29.51 7.19 -9.31
CA TYR A 256 -29.88 5.77 -9.37
C TYR A 256 -29.09 4.89 -8.39
N PHE A 257 -27.78 5.10 -8.28
CA PHE A 257 -26.89 4.29 -7.46
C PHE A 257 -26.53 5.04 -6.18
N GLN A 258 -26.61 4.36 -5.03
CA GLN A 258 -26.20 4.93 -3.75
C GLN A 258 -24.68 5.05 -3.63
N THR A 259 -24.20 5.91 -2.71
CA THR A 259 -22.77 6.03 -2.39
C THR A 259 -22.18 4.65 -2.06
N ALA A 260 -21.15 4.24 -2.80
CA ALA A 260 -20.51 2.95 -2.59
C ALA A 260 -19.71 2.94 -1.28
N TRP A 261 -19.62 1.78 -0.63
CA TRP A 261 -18.93 1.62 0.66
C TRP A 261 -17.47 2.11 0.60
N TYR A 262 -16.74 1.77 -0.47
CA TYR A 262 -15.34 2.17 -0.67
C TYR A 262 -15.16 3.68 -0.91
N GLN A 263 -16.25 4.39 -1.19
CA GLN A 263 -16.26 5.83 -1.47
C GLN A 263 -16.86 6.64 -0.31
N LYS A 264 -17.37 5.98 0.73
CA LYS A 264 -18.16 6.62 1.77
C LYS A 264 -17.38 7.71 2.50
N ASP A 265 -16.18 7.40 2.97
CA ASP A 265 -15.38 8.35 3.76
C ASP A 265 -14.89 9.52 2.91
N ALA A 266 -14.53 9.26 1.64
CA ALA A 266 -14.19 10.27 0.65
C ALA A 266 -15.35 11.25 0.38
N VAL A 267 -16.57 10.73 0.22
CA VAL A 267 -17.78 11.54 0.03
C VAL A 267 -18.17 12.27 1.31
N ASP A 268 -18.10 11.65 2.48
CA ASP A 268 -18.41 12.30 3.76
C ASP A 268 -17.39 13.39 4.11
N GLU A 269 -16.09 13.21 3.80
CA GLU A 269 -15.07 14.25 3.90
C GLU A 269 -15.37 15.42 2.96
N TYR A 270 -15.63 15.16 1.67
CA TYR A 270 -16.03 16.21 0.72
C TYR A 270 -17.26 16.98 1.24
N LEU A 271 -18.28 16.25 1.67
CA LEU A 271 -19.55 16.79 2.13
C LEU A 271 -19.53 17.38 3.55
N SER A 272 -18.41 17.35 4.27
CA SER A 272 -18.27 17.95 5.61
C SER A 272 -17.17 19.01 5.71
N LYS A 273 -16.05 18.86 4.99
CA LYS A 273 -14.89 19.76 5.04
C LYS A 273 -14.76 20.68 3.82
N HIS A 274 -15.26 20.26 2.65
CA HIS A 274 -14.92 20.89 1.37
C HIS A 274 -16.09 21.65 0.71
N ILE A 275 -17.34 21.24 0.94
CA ILE A 275 -18.53 22.03 0.63
C ILE A 275 -18.93 22.92 1.82
N SER A 276 -19.24 24.20 1.59
CA SER A 276 -19.76 25.06 2.67
C SER A 276 -21.17 24.58 3.10
N PRO A 277 -21.57 24.67 4.39
CA PRO A 277 -22.91 24.30 4.82
C PRO A 277 -24.02 25.03 4.04
N SER A 278 -23.79 26.31 3.70
CA SER A 278 -24.66 27.11 2.83
C SER A 278 -24.74 26.60 1.39
N THR A 279 -23.64 26.12 0.82
CA THR A 279 -23.61 25.53 -0.54
C THR A 279 -24.31 24.17 -0.54
N LYS A 280 -24.09 23.34 0.49
CA LYS A 280 -24.76 22.04 0.65
C LYS A 280 -26.27 22.20 0.82
N GLU A 281 -26.71 23.16 1.63
CA GLU A 281 -28.13 23.49 1.82
C GLU A 281 -28.79 24.04 0.55
N TYR A 282 -28.05 24.76 -0.30
CA TYR A 282 -28.52 25.25 -1.61
C TYR A 282 -28.56 24.14 -2.67
N TYR A 283 -27.55 23.27 -2.74
CA TYR A 283 -27.46 22.22 -3.77
C TYR A 283 -28.35 21.00 -3.54
N LYS A 284 -28.84 20.75 -2.32
CA LYS A 284 -29.63 19.54 -2.01
C LYS A 284 -30.95 19.40 -2.81
N SER A 285 -31.44 20.48 -3.42
CA SER A 285 -32.59 20.45 -4.34
C SER A 285 -32.22 20.12 -5.79
N TYR A 286 -30.93 20.11 -6.12
CA TYR A 286 -30.40 19.95 -7.46
C TYR A 286 -29.57 18.67 -7.64
N THR A 287 -29.28 17.92 -6.57
CA THR A 287 -28.50 16.68 -6.65
C THR A 287 -28.73 15.74 -5.45
N ASN A 288 -28.57 14.44 -5.68
CA ASN A 288 -28.68 13.40 -4.66
C ASN A 288 -27.35 13.19 -3.92
N PHE A 289 -27.14 13.90 -2.79
CA PHE A 289 -25.94 13.71 -1.96
C PHE A 289 -25.77 12.32 -1.32
N SER A 290 -26.73 11.41 -1.45
CA SER A 290 -26.60 9.99 -1.06
C SER A 290 -26.31 9.07 -2.25
N GLY A 291 -25.99 9.65 -3.41
CA GLY A 291 -25.64 8.94 -4.63
C GLY A 291 -24.17 8.52 -4.70
N ARG A 292 -23.84 7.64 -5.66
CA ARG A 292 -22.47 7.35 -6.10
C ARG A 292 -21.89 8.64 -6.67
N GLY A 293 -20.83 9.16 -6.02
CA GLY A 293 -20.13 10.35 -6.49
C GLY A 293 -19.23 9.98 -7.67
N PHE A 294 -19.20 10.76 -8.74
CA PHE A 294 -18.37 10.45 -9.91
C PHE A 294 -17.68 11.72 -10.42
N PRO A 295 -16.53 11.62 -11.10
CA PRO A 295 -15.78 10.41 -11.45
C PRO A 295 -14.83 9.91 -10.34
N ASP A 296 -13.98 8.93 -10.66
CA ASP A 296 -13.03 8.31 -9.72
C ASP A 296 -11.58 8.82 -9.89
N ILE A 297 -11.24 9.28 -11.10
CA ILE A 297 -9.94 9.87 -11.51
C ILE A 297 -10.13 10.80 -12.72
N SER A 298 -9.06 11.33 -13.32
CA SER A 298 -9.10 12.12 -14.56
C SER A 298 -7.84 12.00 -15.41
N ALA A 299 -7.92 12.52 -16.63
CA ALA A 299 -6.79 12.91 -17.47
C ALA A 299 -7.16 14.11 -18.35
N HIS A 300 -6.12 14.78 -18.88
CA HIS A 300 -6.21 15.84 -19.87
C HIS A 300 -7.21 15.47 -20.96
N SER A 301 -8.13 16.38 -21.25
CA SER A 301 -9.29 16.13 -22.11
C SER A 301 -9.33 17.06 -23.31
N LEU A 302 -9.22 18.39 -23.14
CA LEU A 302 -9.53 19.31 -24.26
C LEU A 302 -8.52 20.43 -24.56
N THR A 303 -8.11 21.28 -23.61
CA THR A 303 -7.34 22.50 -23.96
C THR A 303 -5.89 22.43 -23.48
N PRO A 304 -4.87 22.29 -24.36
CA PRO A 304 -4.93 22.22 -25.82
C PRO A 304 -5.29 20.82 -26.35
N ASP A 305 -5.80 20.79 -27.57
CA ASP A 305 -6.44 19.62 -28.18
C ASP A 305 -5.46 18.46 -28.45
N TYR A 306 -5.97 17.23 -28.46
CA TYR A 306 -5.24 16.04 -28.92
C TYR A 306 -5.04 16.09 -30.44
N GLU A 307 -3.80 15.90 -30.88
CA GLU A 307 -3.44 15.85 -32.29
C GLU A 307 -3.59 14.43 -32.84
N VAL A 308 -4.64 14.20 -33.65
CA VAL A 308 -5.08 12.89 -34.15
C VAL A 308 -5.08 12.83 -35.67
N VAL A 309 -5.34 11.65 -36.25
CA VAL A 309 -5.55 11.47 -37.70
C VAL A 309 -6.99 11.03 -37.99
N THR A 310 -7.62 11.72 -38.94
CA THR A 310 -9.01 11.54 -39.36
C THR A 310 -9.11 11.67 -40.88
N PHE A 311 -9.57 10.62 -41.57
CA PHE A 311 -9.66 10.53 -43.04
C PHE A 311 -8.35 10.92 -43.76
N GLY A 312 -7.22 10.39 -43.29
CA GLY A 312 -5.88 10.64 -43.82
C GLY A 312 -5.38 12.07 -43.66
N LYS A 313 -5.85 12.79 -42.63
CA LYS A 313 -5.41 14.15 -42.29
C LYS A 313 -5.21 14.31 -40.80
N LYS A 314 -4.17 15.07 -40.44
CA LYS A 314 -4.02 15.65 -39.11
C LYS A 314 -5.25 16.48 -38.76
N SER A 315 -5.87 16.15 -37.63
CA SER A 315 -7.04 16.80 -37.04
C SER A 315 -6.79 17.05 -35.55
N LEU A 316 -7.70 17.77 -34.91
CA LEU A 316 -7.74 18.00 -33.46
C LEU A 316 -9.01 17.36 -32.89
N SER A 317 -8.91 16.86 -31.67
CA SER A 317 -10.04 16.28 -30.92
C SER A 317 -9.77 16.34 -29.41
N GLY A 318 -10.70 15.87 -28.59
CA GLY A 318 -10.59 15.88 -27.14
C GLY A 318 -11.82 15.28 -26.45
N GLY A 319 -12.07 15.73 -25.23
CA GLY A 319 -13.15 15.23 -24.37
C GLY A 319 -12.66 14.26 -23.31
N THR A 320 -13.54 13.87 -22.38
CA THR A 320 -13.29 12.74 -21.47
C THR A 320 -13.20 11.42 -22.24
N SER A 321 -13.77 11.38 -23.45
CA SER A 321 -13.55 10.40 -24.50
C SER A 321 -12.08 10.29 -24.97
N ALA A 322 -11.21 11.28 -24.72
CA ALA A 322 -9.76 11.17 -24.89
C ALA A 322 -9.05 10.78 -23.58
N ALA A 323 -9.58 11.20 -22.43
CA ALA A 323 -9.03 10.88 -21.11
C ALA A 323 -9.15 9.39 -20.76
N ALA A 324 -10.30 8.76 -21.01
CA ALA A 324 -10.53 7.34 -20.76
C ALA A 324 -9.53 6.41 -21.50
N PRO A 325 -9.35 6.51 -22.84
CA PRO A 325 -8.37 5.68 -23.56
C PRO A 325 -6.91 5.98 -23.17
N VAL A 326 -6.57 7.23 -22.82
CA VAL A 326 -5.25 7.56 -22.27
C VAL A 326 -5.02 6.84 -20.94
N ILE A 327 -5.97 6.92 -20.00
CA ILE A 327 -5.88 6.21 -18.73
C ILE A 327 -5.88 4.70 -18.95
N ALA A 328 -6.65 4.15 -19.88
CA ALA A 328 -6.63 2.71 -20.19
C ALA A 328 -5.28 2.27 -20.77
N GLY A 329 -4.66 3.12 -21.61
CA GLY A 329 -3.26 3.01 -22.03
C GLY A 329 -2.31 2.94 -20.83
N ILE A 330 -2.41 3.93 -19.94
CA ILE A 330 -1.62 4.02 -18.71
C ILE A 330 -1.87 2.80 -17.80
N ILE A 331 -3.11 2.33 -17.61
CA ILE A 331 -3.41 1.13 -16.80
C ILE A 331 -2.92 -0.15 -17.48
N GLY A 332 -2.90 -0.22 -18.81
CA GLY A 332 -2.20 -1.30 -19.54
C GLY A 332 -0.71 -1.37 -19.20
N LEU A 333 -0.06 -0.21 -19.05
CA LEU A 333 1.31 -0.04 -18.55
C LEU A 333 1.45 -0.16 -17.01
N LEU A 334 0.36 -0.08 -16.24
CA LEU A 334 0.36 -0.16 -14.77
C LEU A 334 -0.13 -1.49 -14.21
N ASN A 335 -0.68 -2.39 -15.04
CA ASN A 335 -0.59 -3.82 -14.76
C ASN A 335 0.88 -4.32 -14.83
N ASP A 336 1.77 -3.46 -15.34
CA ASP A 336 3.24 -3.48 -15.21
C ASP A 336 3.77 -2.54 -14.05
N ALA A 337 2.90 -1.89 -13.21
CA ALA A 337 3.25 -0.88 -12.14
C ALA A 337 2.22 -0.53 -10.95
N ARG A 338 1.20 0.39 -11.05
CA ARG A 338 0.04 0.83 -10.10
C ARG A 338 0.21 1.99 -9.00
N LEU A 339 -0.56 3.07 -8.62
CA LEU A 339 -1.68 4.07 -8.93
C LEU A 339 -1.69 5.19 -7.77
N LYS A 340 -2.27 6.45 -7.66
CA LYS A 340 -3.24 7.44 -8.31
C LYS A 340 -3.08 8.95 -7.77
N ALA A 341 -4.14 9.84 -7.70
CA ALA A 341 -4.36 11.22 -7.06
C ALA A 341 -4.18 12.57 -7.90
N GLY A 342 -4.96 13.71 -7.93
CA GLY A 342 -6.25 14.25 -7.35
C GLY A 342 -6.73 15.72 -7.80
N GLY A 343 -8.00 16.00 -8.21
CA GLY A 343 -8.77 17.33 -8.24
C GLY A 343 -9.03 18.16 -9.57
N GLY A 344 -10.15 18.83 -10.04
CA GLY A 344 -11.66 19.04 -9.79
C GLY A 344 -12.30 20.22 -10.69
N SER A 345 -13.64 20.46 -10.95
CA SER A 345 -14.20 21.49 -11.98
C SER A 345 -15.69 22.11 -11.92
N VAL A 346 -16.40 22.55 -13.03
CA VAL A 346 -17.53 23.59 -13.11
C VAL A 346 -18.58 23.50 -14.30
N GLY A 347 -19.93 23.60 -14.09
CA GLY A 347 -20.97 23.51 -15.18
C GLY A 347 -22.28 24.37 -15.15
N CYS A 348 -23.40 23.86 -15.74
CA CYS A 348 -24.76 24.44 -15.98
C CYS A 348 -24.87 25.96 -16.30
N ASN A 349 -24.84 26.36 -17.59
CA ASN A 349 -24.98 27.76 -18.01
C ASN A 349 -25.95 28.03 -19.20
N GLY A 350 -26.67 27.02 -19.72
CA GLY A 350 -27.62 27.16 -20.83
C GLY A 350 -27.02 27.12 -22.25
N VAL A 351 -25.72 26.86 -22.39
CA VAL A 351 -25.08 26.51 -23.67
C VAL A 351 -24.36 25.17 -23.57
N ASN A 352 -24.36 24.39 -24.65
CA ASN A 352 -23.60 23.15 -24.74
C ASN A 352 -22.09 23.48 -24.82
N GLY A 353 -21.29 22.99 -23.87
CA GLY A 353 -19.87 23.36 -23.72
C GLY A 353 -18.99 22.97 -24.91
N GLN A 354 -19.27 21.81 -25.52
CA GLN A 354 -18.50 21.22 -26.61
C GLN A 354 -18.72 21.93 -27.97
N SER A 355 -19.93 22.43 -28.23
CA SER A 355 -20.34 23.04 -29.51
C SER A 355 -20.57 24.57 -29.45
N GLY A 356 -20.63 25.15 -28.26
CA GLY A 356 -20.93 26.56 -28.02
C GLY A 356 -22.36 26.99 -28.38
N GLN A 357 -23.27 26.05 -28.67
CA GLN A 357 -24.65 26.37 -29.08
C GLN A 357 -25.60 26.51 -27.88
N PRO A 358 -26.63 27.39 -27.94
CA PRO A 358 -27.70 27.44 -26.94
C PRO A 358 -28.54 26.16 -26.92
N VAL A 359 -28.84 25.64 -25.72
CA VAL A 359 -29.74 24.49 -25.53
C VAL A 359 -31.19 25.00 -25.41
N PRO A 360 -32.11 24.70 -26.35
CA PRO A 360 -33.46 25.30 -26.37
C PRO A 360 -34.37 24.79 -25.24
N GLY A 361 -34.27 25.40 -24.07
CA GLY A 361 -35.04 25.05 -22.87
C GLY A 361 -34.19 24.75 -21.63
N GLY A 362 -32.87 24.73 -21.76
CA GLY A 362 -31.95 24.46 -20.64
C GLY A 362 -32.04 25.51 -19.52
N ALA A 363 -31.93 25.05 -18.28
CA ALA A 363 -32.00 25.90 -17.10
C ALA A 363 -30.66 26.58 -16.79
N VAL A 364 -30.71 27.85 -16.37
CA VAL A 364 -29.53 28.58 -15.88
C VAL A 364 -29.52 28.54 -14.36
N ILE A 365 -28.59 27.77 -13.77
CA ILE A 365 -28.40 27.66 -12.31
C ILE A 365 -27.20 28.51 -11.91
N PRO A 366 -27.37 29.65 -11.21
CA PRO A 366 -26.25 30.47 -10.78
C PRO A 366 -25.28 29.69 -9.88
N TYR A 367 -23.98 29.80 -10.20
CA TYR A 367 -22.85 29.22 -9.46
C TYR A 367 -22.77 27.69 -9.44
N ALA A 368 -23.32 26.97 -10.43
CA ALA A 368 -23.27 25.51 -10.51
C ALA A 368 -21.84 24.94 -10.72
N SER A 369 -21.08 24.79 -9.64
CA SER A 369 -19.68 24.34 -9.63
C SER A 369 -19.35 23.41 -8.46
N TRP A 370 -18.39 22.50 -8.68
CA TRP A 370 -17.85 21.60 -7.67
C TRP A 370 -16.35 21.88 -7.49
N ASN A 371 -15.98 22.62 -6.44
CA ASN A 371 -14.58 22.97 -6.20
C ASN A 371 -13.67 21.73 -6.17
N SER A 372 -12.49 21.87 -6.77
CA SER A 372 -11.39 20.92 -6.60
C SER A 372 -10.83 20.95 -5.19
N THR A 373 -10.56 19.79 -4.61
CA THR A 373 -10.01 19.69 -3.24
C THR A 373 -9.02 18.55 -3.06
N VAL A 374 -8.13 18.70 -2.07
CA VAL A 374 -7.19 17.64 -1.67
C VAL A 374 -8.00 16.45 -1.14
N GLY A 375 -7.76 15.26 -1.71
CA GLY A 375 -8.58 14.06 -1.47
C GLY A 375 -9.30 13.63 -2.76
N TRP A 376 -10.56 13.27 -2.63
CA TRP A 376 -11.48 12.96 -3.75
C TRP A 376 -12.51 14.09 -3.91
N ASP A 377 -12.87 14.44 -5.15
CA ASP A 377 -13.98 15.37 -5.43
C ASP A 377 -14.91 14.89 -6.58
N PRO A 378 -16.19 15.34 -6.62
CA PRO A 378 -17.17 14.93 -7.63
C PRO A 378 -16.96 15.59 -9.01
N VAL A 379 -15.71 15.73 -9.46
CA VAL A 379 -15.39 16.12 -10.86
C VAL A 379 -14.14 15.46 -11.41
N THR A 380 -13.18 15.13 -10.54
CA THR A 380 -12.00 14.37 -10.96
C THR A 380 -11.66 13.21 -10.07
N GLY A 381 -12.40 13.02 -8.96
CA GLY A 381 -12.08 12.06 -7.93
C GLY A 381 -10.63 12.16 -7.46
N LEU A 382 -9.89 11.05 -7.60
CA LEU A 382 -8.46 10.96 -7.33
C LEU A 382 -7.62 11.35 -8.57
N GLY A 383 -8.05 12.31 -9.39
CA GLY A 383 -7.26 13.04 -10.38
C GLY A 383 -6.31 12.22 -11.27
N THR A 384 -5.12 12.77 -11.58
CA THR A 384 -4.27 12.29 -12.69
C THR A 384 -3.10 11.40 -12.22
N PRO A 385 -2.80 10.27 -12.89
CA PRO A 385 -1.77 9.34 -12.44
C PRO A 385 -0.34 9.85 -12.68
N ASN A 386 0.58 9.59 -11.75
CA ASN A 386 2.02 9.89 -11.90
C ASN A 386 2.85 8.61 -12.00
N PHE A 387 2.98 8.03 -13.19
CA PHE A 387 3.49 6.67 -13.48
C PHE A 387 4.79 6.29 -12.75
N ASP A 388 5.79 7.17 -12.67
CA ASP A 388 7.03 6.89 -11.92
C ASP A 388 6.78 6.63 -10.42
N LYS A 389 5.88 7.36 -9.75
CA LYS A 389 5.48 7.08 -8.35
C LYS A 389 4.70 5.77 -8.19
N LEU A 390 4.03 5.35 -9.25
CA LEU A 390 3.20 4.15 -9.26
C LEU A 390 4.09 2.90 -9.30
N LYS A 391 5.21 2.99 -9.99
CA LYS A 391 6.17 1.90 -10.17
C LYS A 391 7.09 1.69 -8.96
N GLN A 392 6.59 1.96 -7.74
CA GLN A 392 7.32 2.35 -6.51
C GLN A 392 8.80 1.94 -6.49
N PHE A 393 9.09 0.64 -6.49
CA PHE A 393 10.46 0.13 -6.46
C PHE A 393 10.87 -0.69 -7.68
N LEU A 394 9.99 -0.97 -8.64
CA LEU A 394 10.28 -1.82 -9.81
C LEU A 394 11.13 -1.11 -10.87
N ASN A 395 12.44 -1.37 -10.87
CA ASN A 395 13.39 -0.83 -11.85
C ASN A 395 14.41 -1.89 -12.27
N GLY A 396 15.21 -1.63 -13.31
CA GLY A 396 16.18 -2.60 -13.86
C GLY A 396 17.33 -3.03 -12.91
N ARG A 397 17.30 -2.61 -11.64
CA ARG A 397 18.19 -3.09 -10.56
C ARG A 397 17.47 -4.01 -9.57
N THR A 398 16.14 -3.88 -9.44
CA THR A 398 15.27 -4.63 -8.51
C THR A 398 14.44 -5.71 -9.19
N GLU A 399 14.21 -5.61 -10.51
CA GLU A 399 13.53 -6.63 -11.35
C GLU A 399 13.98 -8.07 -11.05
N LYS A 400 15.31 -8.29 -10.99
CA LYS A 400 15.95 -9.56 -10.61
C LYS A 400 15.68 -10.07 -9.18
N TYR A 401 14.98 -9.30 -8.35
CA TYR A 401 14.53 -9.67 -7.01
C TYR A 401 12.99 -9.74 -6.91
N ARG A 402 12.24 -9.40 -7.97
CA ARG A 402 10.78 -9.36 -7.95
C ARG A 402 10.22 -10.77 -7.73
N VAL A 403 9.32 -10.91 -6.77
CA VAL A 403 8.48 -12.09 -6.60
C VAL A 403 7.22 -11.88 -7.45
N GLU A 404 7.03 -12.72 -8.47
CA GLU A 404 5.83 -12.68 -9.32
C GLU A 404 4.64 -13.41 -8.67
N SER A 405 4.92 -14.49 -7.94
CA SER A 405 3.95 -15.28 -7.19
C SER A 405 4.66 -16.19 -6.19
N LEU A 406 3.91 -16.70 -5.21
CA LEU A 406 4.35 -17.76 -4.30
C LEU A 406 3.40 -18.97 -4.41
N PRO A 407 3.89 -20.22 -4.26
CA PRO A 407 3.02 -21.41 -4.28
C PRO A 407 1.92 -21.34 -3.22
N ASP A 408 0.76 -21.90 -3.55
CA ASP A 408 -0.40 -22.09 -2.66
C ASP A 408 -0.99 -20.82 -2.01
N ILE A 409 -0.59 -19.62 -2.47
CA ILE A 409 -1.22 -18.34 -2.12
C ILE A 409 -2.33 -18.01 -3.14
N PRO A 410 -3.62 -17.97 -2.74
CA PRO A 410 -4.75 -17.78 -3.67
C PRO A 410 -5.13 -16.30 -3.93
N PHE A 411 -4.31 -15.34 -3.50
CA PHE A 411 -4.59 -13.91 -3.55
C PHE A 411 -3.36 -13.08 -4.02
N ASP A 412 -3.60 -11.83 -4.42
CA ASP A 412 -2.56 -10.91 -4.89
C ASP A 412 -1.61 -10.52 -3.74
N ILE A 413 -0.35 -10.96 -3.85
CA ILE A 413 0.76 -10.62 -2.93
C ILE A 413 1.28 -9.19 -3.11
N GLY A 414 0.83 -8.47 -4.14
CA GLY A 414 1.21 -7.09 -4.42
C GLY A 414 2.59 -6.92 -5.05
N GLU A 415 3.29 -5.87 -4.63
CA GLU A 415 4.70 -5.66 -4.96
C GLU A 415 5.55 -6.30 -3.88
N MET A 416 6.32 -7.34 -4.22
CA MET A 416 7.15 -8.06 -3.26
C MET A 416 8.51 -8.34 -3.88
N TYR A 417 9.58 -8.18 -3.10
CA TYR A 417 10.95 -8.51 -3.50
C TYR A 417 11.58 -9.46 -2.49
N ALA A 418 12.38 -10.39 -2.97
CA ALA A 418 13.14 -11.29 -2.11
C ALA A 418 14.49 -11.65 -2.74
N GLY A 419 15.49 -11.95 -1.91
CA GLY A 419 16.74 -12.54 -2.37
C GLY A 419 17.97 -12.14 -1.57
N LEU A 420 19.12 -12.61 -2.05
CA LEU A 420 20.43 -12.36 -1.43
C LEU A 420 21.06 -11.05 -1.94
N MET A 421 21.58 -10.24 -1.03
CA MET A 421 22.40 -9.07 -1.36
C MET A 421 23.77 -9.10 -0.68
N PRO A 422 24.88 -8.88 -1.43
CA PRO A 422 26.21 -8.81 -0.85
C PRO A 422 26.37 -7.65 0.15
N ILE A 423 27.13 -7.90 1.22
CA ILE A 423 27.55 -6.86 2.18
C ILE A 423 28.61 -5.97 1.51
N ASP A 424 29.58 -6.55 0.81
CA ASP A 424 30.45 -5.84 -0.14
C ASP A 424 30.07 -6.22 -1.59
N MET A 425 29.66 -5.22 -2.37
CA MET A 425 29.33 -5.41 -3.79
C MET A 425 30.52 -5.83 -4.66
N LYS A 426 31.77 -5.71 -4.17
CA LYS A 426 32.98 -6.25 -4.81
C LYS A 426 33.26 -7.70 -4.41
N ASN A 427 33.03 -8.07 -3.14
CA ASN A 427 33.19 -9.44 -2.64
C ASN A 427 31.86 -10.08 -2.22
N LYS A 428 31.30 -10.89 -3.13
CA LYS A 428 30.02 -11.60 -2.94
C LYS A 428 30.12 -12.88 -2.11
N SER A 429 31.21 -13.09 -1.34
CA SER A 429 31.35 -14.26 -0.46
C SER A 429 30.57 -14.16 0.84
N ARG A 430 30.09 -12.95 1.22
CA ARG A 430 29.21 -12.70 2.38
C ARG A 430 28.03 -11.83 1.94
N GLY A 431 26.82 -12.18 2.36
CA GLY A 431 25.60 -11.46 1.99
C GLY A 431 24.40 -11.85 2.84
N LEU A 432 23.48 -10.90 3.02
CA LEU A 432 22.24 -11.11 3.76
C LEU A 432 21.07 -11.34 2.80
N TYR A 433 20.15 -12.23 3.18
CA TYR A 433 18.88 -12.46 2.51
C TYR A 433 17.82 -11.53 3.10
N PHE A 434 16.94 -11.04 2.23
CA PHE A 434 15.85 -10.17 2.61
C PHE A 434 14.54 -10.55 1.93
N VAL A 435 13.44 -10.16 2.57
CA VAL A 435 12.13 -9.94 1.95
C VAL A 435 11.76 -8.47 2.16
N PHE A 436 11.30 -7.81 1.09
CA PHE A 436 10.86 -6.43 1.12
C PHE A 436 9.50 -6.31 0.45
N GLU A 437 8.53 -5.73 1.15
CA GLU A 437 7.20 -5.47 0.62
C GLU A 437 6.83 -3.98 0.88
N PRO A 438 6.54 -3.20 -0.17
CA PRO A 438 6.09 -1.81 -0.02
C PRO A 438 4.67 -1.70 0.54
N THR A 439 4.31 -0.45 0.87
CA THR A 439 3.04 -0.12 1.51
C THR A 439 1.85 -0.44 0.59
N VAL A 440 0.83 -1.09 1.14
CA VAL A 440 -0.41 -1.45 0.45
C VAL A 440 -1.33 -0.24 0.37
N GLY A 441 -1.26 0.48 -0.75
CA GLY A 441 -2.07 1.67 -1.00
C GLY A 441 -1.20 2.84 -1.45
N GLU A 442 -1.34 3.98 -0.77
CA GLU A 442 -0.54 5.17 -1.05
C GLU A 442 0.95 4.95 -0.72
N PRO A 443 1.89 5.34 -1.60
CA PRO A 443 3.32 5.25 -1.33
C PRO A 443 3.75 6.12 -0.13
N VAL A 444 4.73 5.66 0.63
CA VAL A 444 5.33 6.41 1.77
C VAL A 444 6.85 6.47 1.67
N ASP A 445 7.43 7.60 2.05
CA ASP A 445 8.88 7.83 2.11
C ASP A 445 9.49 7.34 3.45
N GLU A 446 9.15 6.13 3.87
CA GLU A 446 9.68 5.50 5.10
C GLU A 446 9.86 3.97 4.97
N VAL A 447 10.80 3.38 5.72
CA VAL A 447 11.04 1.93 5.78
C VAL A 447 11.12 1.47 7.23
N THR A 448 10.35 0.43 7.55
CA THR A 448 10.42 -0.29 8.83
C THR A 448 11.15 -1.60 8.61
N ILE A 449 12.29 -1.76 9.28
CA ILE A 449 13.14 -2.96 9.25
C ILE A 449 12.68 -3.90 10.36
N TRP A 450 12.52 -5.19 10.07
CA TRP A 450 12.21 -6.21 11.07
C TRP A 450 13.31 -7.28 11.17
N LEU A 451 13.66 -7.63 12.41
CA LEU A 451 14.67 -8.62 12.81
C LEU A 451 14.10 -9.59 13.88
N ASN A 452 13.97 -10.89 13.61
CA ASN A 452 13.76 -11.87 14.69
C ASN A 452 15.10 -12.11 15.45
N GLY A 453 15.03 -12.70 16.65
CA GLY A 453 16.15 -12.84 17.58
C GLY A 453 17.00 -14.12 17.41
N GLY A 454 16.93 -15.00 18.42
CA GLY A 454 17.69 -16.26 18.49
C GLY A 454 18.79 -16.26 19.56
N PRO A 455 20.06 -15.94 19.23
CA PRO A 455 20.52 -15.32 18.00
C PRO A 455 20.51 -16.26 16.78
N GLY A 456 20.20 -15.71 15.60
CA GLY A 456 20.21 -16.45 14.34
C GLY A 456 18.87 -17.07 13.95
N CYS A 457 17.75 -16.57 14.47
CA CYS A 457 16.41 -16.92 13.98
C CYS A 457 16.12 -16.26 12.62
N SER A 458 15.35 -16.94 11.76
CA SER A 458 14.97 -16.40 10.46
C SER A 458 13.93 -15.29 10.62
N SER A 459 14.20 -14.10 10.07
CA SER A 459 13.21 -13.02 9.99
C SER A 459 12.03 -13.33 9.04
N LEU A 460 12.03 -14.50 8.38
CA LEU A 460 10.87 -15.02 7.66
C LEU A 460 9.82 -15.61 8.60
N GLU A 461 10.17 -15.90 9.86
CA GLU A 461 9.20 -16.27 10.91
C GLU A 461 8.14 -15.17 11.04
N ALA A 462 8.54 -13.92 11.21
CA ALA A 462 7.61 -12.80 11.29
C ALA A 462 6.85 -12.51 9.99
N PHE A 463 7.53 -12.64 8.85
CA PHE A 463 6.91 -12.48 7.53
C PHE A 463 5.77 -13.48 7.31
N PHE A 464 5.96 -14.74 7.71
CA PHE A 464 4.96 -15.80 7.53
C PHE A 464 3.97 -15.97 8.68
N GLN A 465 4.29 -15.55 9.91
CA GLN A 465 3.50 -15.93 11.09
C GLN A 465 3.04 -14.78 11.99
N GLU A 466 3.49 -13.54 11.74
CA GLU A 466 3.30 -12.42 12.66
C GLU A 466 2.75 -11.15 11.98
N ASN A 467 3.57 -10.47 11.18
CA ASN A 467 3.33 -9.07 10.75
C ASN A 467 3.37 -8.86 9.22
N GLY A 468 3.80 -9.86 8.45
CA GLY A 468 3.70 -9.87 6.99
C GLY A 468 2.25 -9.86 6.49
N ARG A 469 2.10 -9.68 5.17
CA ARG A 469 0.80 -9.50 4.49
C ARG A 469 -0.17 -10.66 4.66
N PHE A 470 0.35 -11.84 4.95
CA PHE A 470 -0.42 -13.04 5.18
C PHE A 470 0.17 -13.85 6.32
N ILE A 471 -0.69 -14.56 7.03
CA ILE A 471 -0.31 -15.50 8.10
C ILE A 471 -0.48 -16.92 7.57
N TRP A 472 0.54 -17.73 7.77
CA TRP A 472 0.62 -19.16 7.47
C TRP A 472 1.30 -19.92 8.61
N SER A 473 0.83 -19.70 9.84
CA SER A 473 1.35 -20.36 11.04
C SER A 473 1.23 -21.89 10.99
N TRP A 474 2.07 -22.58 11.77
CA TRP A 474 2.10 -24.05 11.87
C TRP A 474 0.71 -24.68 12.02
N GLY A 475 0.37 -25.58 11.09
CA GLY A 475 -0.91 -26.30 11.06
C GLY A 475 -2.03 -25.62 10.24
N MET A 476 -1.84 -24.39 9.75
CA MET A 476 -2.78 -23.78 8.80
C MET A 476 -2.72 -24.49 7.43
N TYR A 477 -3.89 -24.89 6.91
CA TYR A 477 -4.02 -25.59 5.63
C TYR A 477 -3.70 -24.72 4.40
N THR A 478 -3.93 -23.41 4.50
CA THR A 478 -3.69 -22.43 3.43
C THR A 478 -3.51 -21.04 4.05
N PRO A 479 -2.61 -20.19 3.53
CA PRO A 479 -2.37 -18.86 4.07
C PRO A 479 -3.62 -17.98 4.07
N GLN A 480 -3.71 -17.06 5.03
CA GLN A 480 -4.79 -16.07 5.15
C GLN A 480 -4.21 -14.65 5.08
N ILE A 481 -4.92 -13.70 4.47
CA ILE A 481 -4.52 -12.29 4.51
C ILE A 481 -4.50 -11.80 5.96
N ASN A 482 -3.46 -11.07 6.35
CA ASN A 482 -3.34 -10.47 7.66
C ASN A 482 -3.97 -9.06 7.65
N PRO A 483 -5.16 -8.86 8.28
CA PRO A 483 -5.83 -7.56 8.26
C PRO A 483 -5.09 -6.48 9.05
N TYR A 484 -4.14 -6.87 9.92
CA TYR A 484 -3.30 -5.97 10.70
C TYR A 484 -1.84 -6.03 10.26
N SER A 485 -1.59 -6.40 8.98
CA SER A 485 -0.24 -6.43 8.45
C SER A 485 0.43 -5.07 8.52
N TRP A 486 1.71 -5.07 8.86
CA TRP A 486 2.50 -3.84 8.95
C TRP A 486 2.68 -3.14 7.59
N VAL A 487 2.54 -3.87 6.46
CA VAL A 487 2.53 -3.26 5.12
C VAL A 487 1.29 -2.39 4.84
N ASN A 488 0.29 -2.39 5.71
CA ASN A 488 -0.84 -1.45 5.66
C ASN A 488 -0.48 -0.05 6.23
N LEU A 489 0.74 0.13 6.77
CA LEU A 489 1.19 1.38 7.41
C LEU A 489 2.53 1.92 6.87
N THR A 490 3.42 1.05 6.39
CA THR A 490 4.83 1.37 6.06
C THR A 490 5.38 0.37 5.06
N ASN A 491 6.44 0.72 4.33
CA ASN A 491 7.22 -0.29 3.60
C ASN A 491 7.97 -1.14 4.62
N VAL A 492 7.95 -2.48 4.51
CA VAL A 492 8.56 -3.39 5.49
C VAL A 492 9.70 -4.20 4.88
N LEU A 493 10.83 -4.25 5.59
CA LEU A 493 12.05 -5.00 5.21
C LEU A 493 12.40 -6.03 6.29
N TRP A 494 12.08 -7.30 6.04
CA TRP A 494 12.54 -8.42 6.86
C TRP A 494 13.94 -8.85 6.39
N VAL A 495 14.90 -8.93 7.31
CA VAL A 495 16.29 -9.30 6.97
C VAL A 495 16.73 -10.48 7.82
N GLU A 496 17.14 -11.58 7.19
CA GLU A 496 17.77 -12.70 7.88
C GLU A 496 19.21 -12.30 8.23
N GLN A 497 19.50 -12.08 9.51
CA GLN A 497 20.79 -11.57 9.94
C GLN A 497 21.14 -12.07 11.36
N PRO A 498 22.44 -12.21 11.69
CA PRO A 498 23.62 -11.91 10.86
C PRO A 498 23.93 -13.01 9.84
N VAL A 499 25.11 -12.94 9.20
CA VAL A 499 25.60 -13.97 8.26
C VAL A 499 25.53 -15.37 8.88
N GLY A 500 25.00 -16.35 8.14
CA GLY A 500 24.74 -17.71 8.62
C GLY A 500 23.27 -17.96 9.01
N THR A 501 22.48 -16.90 9.21
CA THR A 501 21.04 -16.97 9.53
C THR A 501 20.21 -17.31 8.30
N GLY A 502 19.44 -18.40 8.34
CA GLY A 502 18.48 -18.75 7.28
C GLY A 502 19.12 -18.91 5.90
N PHE A 503 18.73 -18.07 4.93
CA PHE A 503 19.33 -18.04 3.59
C PHE A 503 20.52 -17.06 3.45
N SER A 504 20.94 -16.38 4.52
CA SER A 504 22.10 -15.48 4.51
C SER A 504 23.43 -16.23 4.53
N ILE A 505 24.27 -16.00 3.53
CA ILE A 505 25.46 -16.82 3.27
C ILE A 505 26.76 -16.11 3.64
N GLY A 506 27.74 -16.90 4.07
CA GLY A 506 29.15 -16.50 4.12
C GLY A 506 29.95 -17.20 5.19
N GLU A 507 31.20 -16.77 5.34
CA GLU A 507 32.01 -17.08 6.51
C GLU A 507 31.54 -16.19 7.68
N VAL A 508 31.25 -16.81 8.83
CA VAL A 508 30.89 -16.08 10.04
C VAL A 508 32.16 -15.62 10.74
N THR A 509 32.25 -14.32 10.98
CA THR A 509 33.46 -13.67 11.51
C THR A 509 33.17 -12.80 12.73
N ALA A 510 31.90 -12.62 13.10
CA ALA A 510 31.49 -11.70 14.15
C ALA A 510 31.86 -12.23 15.55
N THR A 511 32.29 -11.31 16.40
CA THR A 511 32.57 -11.51 17.83
C THR A 511 31.83 -10.51 18.71
N SER A 512 31.19 -9.49 18.13
CA SER A 512 30.32 -8.55 18.85
C SER A 512 29.23 -7.96 17.94
N GLU A 513 28.25 -7.32 18.59
CA GLU A 513 27.12 -6.62 17.96
C GLU A 513 27.57 -5.42 17.13
N GLU A 514 28.70 -4.77 17.45
CA GLU A 514 29.27 -3.72 16.60
C GLU A 514 29.69 -4.26 15.22
N GLU A 515 30.24 -5.47 15.15
CA GLU A 515 30.63 -6.10 13.88
C GLU A 515 29.40 -6.53 13.05
N ILE A 516 28.35 -7.00 13.73
CA ILE A 516 27.04 -7.29 13.11
C ILE A 516 26.39 -6.01 12.57
N ALA A 517 26.41 -4.93 13.35
CA ALA A 517 25.83 -3.65 12.96
C ALA A 517 26.56 -3.01 11.76
N GLU A 518 27.90 -3.14 11.68
CA GLU A 518 28.69 -2.69 10.53
C GLU A 518 28.37 -3.50 9.25
N ASP A 519 28.23 -4.82 9.35
CA ASP A 519 27.78 -5.68 8.26
C ASP A 519 26.35 -5.30 7.80
N PHE A 520 25.44 -5.12 8.76
CA PHE A 520 24.04 -4.76 8.48
C PHE A 520 23.92 -3.39 7.81
N VAL A 521 24.57 -2.36 8.33
CA VAL A 521 24.55 -1.00 7.76
C VAL A 521 25.18 -0.98 6.35
N SER A 522 26.19 -1.83 6.11
CA SER A 522 26.80 -2.01 4.79
C SER A 522 25.85 -2.70 3.80
N PHE A 523 25.14 -3.74 4.22
CA PHE A 523 24.04 -4.37 3.46
C PHE A 523 22.92 -3.36 3.17
N PHE A 524 22.43 -2.64 4.18
CA PHE A 524 21.28 -1.75 4.04
C PHE A 524 21.57 -0.59 3.09
N LEU A 525 22.79 -0.06 3.11
CA LEU A 525 23.24 0.96 2.16
C LEU A 525 23.30 0.43 0.71
N ASN A 526 23.62 -0.85 0.49
CA ASN A 526 23.55 -1.49 -0.83
C ASN A 526 22.10 -1.74 -1.26
N PHE A 527 21.22 -2.10 -0.32
CA PHE A 527 19.78 -2.25 -0.53
C PHE A 527 19.17 -0.92 -0.95
N GLN A 528 19.34 0.15 -0.17
CA GLN A 528 18.84 1.48 -0.49
C GLN A 528 19.32 1.98 -1.86
N LYS A 529 20.62 1.83 -2.17
CA LYS A 529 21.18 2.17 -3.49
C LYS A 529 20.57 1.37 -4.63
N THR A 530 20.19 0.12 -4.40
CA THR A 530 19.57 -0.77 -5.40
C THR A 530 18.09 -0.40 -5.62
N PHE A 531 17.35 -0.16 -4.54
CA PHE A 531 15.92 0.12 -4.56
C PHE A 531 15.60 1.59 -4.89
N GLY A 532 16.54 2.51 -4.69
CA GLY A 532 16.35 3.96 -4.94
C GLY A 532 15.94 4.76 -3.70
N ILE A 533 15.85 4.10 -2.54
CA ILE A 533 15.51 4.68 -1.25
C ILE A 533 16.56 5.74 -0.88
N LYS A 534 16.12 6.98 -0.69
CA LYS A 534 16.96 8.11 -0.28
C LYS A 534 16.12 9.18 0.39
N ASN A 535 16.60 9.76 1.49
CA ASN A 535 15.87 10.69 2.36
C ASN A 535 14.60 10.07 2.98
N PHE A 536 14.53 8.74 3.08
CA PHE A 536 13.42 8.03 3.74
C PHE A 536 13.68 7.96 5.24
N LYS A 537 12.61 8.07 6.04
CA LYS A 537 12.71 7.75 7.47
C LYS A 537 12.97 6.27 7.67
N ILE A 538 13.87 5.95 8.59
CA ILE A 538 14.20 4.57 8.94
C ILE A 538 13.66 4.26 10.34
N TYR A 539 13.01 3.11 10.47
CA TYR A 539 12.62 2.55 11.77
C TYR A 539 13.23 1.15 11.90
N VAL A 540 13.90 0.87 13.01
CA VAL A 540 14.54 -0.44 13.26
C VAL A 540 13.74 -1.18 14.31
N THR A 541 13.24 -2.37 13.97
CA THR A 541 12.32 -3.14 14.81
C THR A 541 12.71 -4.61 14.87
N GLY A 542 12.26 -5.31 15.91
CA GLY A 542 12.50 -6.73 16.07
C GLY A 542 12.01 -7.28 17.40
N GLU A 543 12.36 -8.53 17.69
CA GLU A 543 11.97 -9.23 18.91
C GLU A 543 13.11 -10.06 19.56
N SER A 544 12.92 -10.46 20.81
CA SER A 544 13.77 -11.45 21.49
C SER A 544 15.23 -10.97 21.60
N TYR A 545 16.21 -11.77 21.16
CA TYR A 545 17.62 -11.37 21.06
C TYR A 545 17.83 -10.10 20.22
N ALA A 546 16.89 -9.70 19.35
CA ALA A 546 16.97 -8.41 18.65
C ALA A 546 16.86 -7.19 19.59
N GLY A 547 16.60 -7.40 20.89
CA GLY A 547 16.90 -6.40 21.92
C GLY A 547 18.37 -5.95 21.95
N ARG A 548 19.31 -6.76 21.46
CA ARG A 548 20.71 -6.40 21.19
C ARG A 548 20.86 -5.79 19.79
N TYR A 549 20.37 -6.48 18.76
CA TYR A 549 20.48 -6.04 17.36
C TYR A 549 19.89 -4.65 17.10
N VAL A 550 18.67 -4.38 17.57
CA VAL A 550 17.92 -3.15 17.27
C VAL A 550 18.66 -1.91 17.79
N PRO A 551 19.08 -1.81 19.08
CA PRO A 551 19.89 -0.70 19.56
C PRO A 551 21.26 -0.57 18.88
N TYR A 552 21.97 -1.69 18.65
CA TYR A 552 23.31 -1.64 18.07
C TYR A 552 23.31 -1.20 16.59
N ILE A 553 22.40 -1.75 15.78
CA ILE A 553 22.18 -1.31 14.39
C ILE A 553 21.71 0.14 14.35
N SER A 554 20.76 0.53 15.21
CA SER A 554 20.28 1.91 15.33
C SER A 554 21.41 2.89 15.65
N LEU A 555 22.32 2.52 16.56
CA LEU A 555 23.45 3.36 16.92
C LEU A 555 24.46 3.48 15.77
N ALA A 556 24.80 2.38 15.10
CA ALA A 556 25.70 2.40 13.95
C ALA A 556 25.15 3.26 12.79
N MET A 557 23.81 3.26 12.58
CA MET A 557 23.13 4.17 11.67
C MET A 557 23.28 5.64 12.07
N LEU A 558 22.98 5.99 13.32
CA LEU A 558 23.12 7.36 13.85
C LEU A 558 24.56 7.88 13.72
N GLU A 559 25.56 7.04 14.01
CA GLU A 559 26.97 7.45 13.95
C GLU A 559 27.48 7.69 12.52
N ARG A 560 26.76 7.27 11.46
CA ARG A 560 27.10 7.64 10.07
C ARG A 560 26.99 9.14 9.78
N ASN A 561 26.16 9.87 10.52
CA ASN A 561 25.84 11.28 10.25
C ASN A 561 25.41 11.55 8.78
N ASP A 562 24.68 10.59 8.19
CA ASP A 562 24.27 10.61 6.78
C ASP A 562 22.74 10.39 6.68
N THR A 563 21.97 11.42 7.01
CA THR A 563 20.48 11.41 6.99
C THR A 563 19.88 11.28 5.59
N ASP A 564 20.70 11.38 4.54
CA ASP A 564 20.29 11.00 3.17
C ASP A 564 19.99 9.49 3.08
N HIS A 565 20.50 8.67 4.00
CA HIS A 565 20.33 7.21 4.03
C HIS A 565 19.92 6.66 5.42
N PHE A 566 20.28 7.31 6.52
CA PHE A 566 20.14 6.78 7.88
C PHE A 566 19.36 7.72 8.82
N ASP A 567 18.24 8.27 8.33
CA ASP A 567 17.34 9.12 9.12
C ASP A 567 16.48 8.29 10.10
N LEU A 568 17.13 7.76 11.14
CA LEU A 568 16.50 6.93 12.17
C LEU A 568 15.46 7.74 12.96
N SER A 569 14.18 7.51 12.67
CA SER A 569 13.04 8.24 13.23
C SER A 569 12.40 7.56 14.44
N GLY A 570 12.73 6.29 14.72
CA GLY A 570 12.20 5.53 15.85
C GLY A 570 12.65 4.07 15.83
N ALA A 571 12.34 3.33 16.89
CA ALA A 571 12.69 1.92 17.02
C ALA A 571 11.72 1.15 17.91
N LEU A 572 11.67 -0.18 17.76
CA LEU A 572 10.78 -1.07 18.52
C LEU A 572 11.54 -2.36 18.89
N ALA A 573 11.38 -2.82 20.12
CA ALA A 573 11.86 -4.15 20.53
C ALA A 573 10.79 -4.90 21.34
N TYR A 574 10.30 -6.01 20.81
CA TYR A 574 9.38 -6.94 21.49
C TYR A 574 10.15 -7.95 22.35
N ASP A 575 9.61 -8.23 23.54
CA ASP A 575 10.16 -9.13 24.58
C ASP A 575 11.71 -9.18 24.57
N PRO A 576 12.41 -8.05 24.80
CA PRO A 576 13.75 -7.90 24.23
C PRO A 576 14.88 -8.17 25.22
N VAL A 577 15.94 -8.86 24.78
CA VAL A 577 17.20 -8.99 25.54
C VAL A 577 17.95 -7.66 25.53
N ILE A 578 17.92 -6.93 26.64
CA ILE A 578 18.51 -5.58 26.74
C ILE A 578 19.50 -5.43 27.91
N GLY A 579 19.43 -6.30 28.91
CA GLY A 579 20.32 -6.39 30.06
C GLY A 579 20.93 -7.79 30.20
N SER A 580 21.38 -8.12 31.42
CA SER A 580 21.73 -9.51 31.76
C SER A 580 20.50 -10.40 31.64
N TYR A 581 20.49 -11.23 30.60
CA TYR A 581 19.36 -12.05 30.23
C TYR A 581 19.05 -13.08 31.33
N VAL A 582 20.01 -13.96 31.57
CA VAL A 582 19.80 -15.17 32.40
C VAL A 582 19.45 -14.79 33.84
N TYR A 583 20.17 -13.85 34.45
CA TYR A 583 19.92 -13.50 35.87
C TYR A 583 18.76 -12.53 36.07
N ALA A 584 18.72 -11.42 35.32
CA ALA A 584 17.80 -10.31 35.59
C ALA A 584 16.51 -10.39 34.78
N GLN A 585 16.56 -10.83 33.53
CA GLN A 585 15.36 -10.93 32.68
C GLN A 585 14.62 -12.26 32.84
N GLN A 586 15.32 -13.37 33.08
CA GLN A 586 14.74 -14.72 33.17
C GLN A 586 14.63 -15.25 34.63
N GLU A 587 15.73 -15.66 35.26
CA GLU A 587 15.72 -16.41 36.53
C GLU A 587 15.11 -15.67 37.73
N ALA A 588 15.45 -14.39 37.93
CA ALA A 588 14.93 -13.61 39.06
C ALA A 588 13.39 -13.49 39.05
N PRO A 589 12.74 -12.99 37.97
CA PRO A 589 11.27 -12.84 37.92
C PRO A 589 10.48 -14.14 37.71
N ALA A 590 11.12 -15.26 37.35
CA ALA A 590 10.44 -16.51 36.99
C ALA A 590 9.42 -16.98 38.04
N VAL A 591 9.80 -17.07 39.32
CA VAL A 591 8.89 -17.59 40.37
C VAL A 591 7.68 -16.67 40.63
N PRO A 592 7.82 -15.34 40.76
CA PRO A 592 6.68 -14.41 40.76
C PRO A 592 5.70 -14.61 39.60
N PHE A 593 6.18 -14.79 38.37
CA PHE A 593 5.34 -15.07 37.21
C PHE A 593 4.63 -16.43 37.30
N LEU A 594 5.36 -17.49 37.68
CA LEU A 594 4.79 -18.83 37.87
C LEU A 594 3.69 -18.84 38.95
N LEU A 595 3.82 -18.00 39.99
CA LEU A 595 2.79 -17.81 41.02
C LEU A 595 1.56 -17.09 40.47
N GLN A 596 1.75 -15.99 39.73
CA GLN A 596 0.69 -15.20 39.10
C GLN A 596 -0.14 -16.03 38.12
N ASN A 597 0.52 -16.88 37.32
CA ASN A 597 -0.09 -17.69 36.26
C ASN A 597 -0.41 -19.15 36.68
N ASN A 598 -0.32 -19.50 37.97
CA ASN A 598 -0.49 -20.89 38.41
C ASN A 598 -1.91 -21.45 38.21
N ASN A 599 -2.90 -20.57 38.03
CA ASN A 599 -4.26 -20.94 37.61
C ASN A 599 -4.31 -21.59 36.22
N VAL A 600 -3.34 -21.28 35.34
CA VAL A 600 -3.17 -21.90 34.02
C VAL A 600 -2.17 -23.06 34.09
N LEU A 601 -1.04 -22.86 34.77
CA LEU A 601 0.06 -23.84 34.82
C LEU A 601 -0.25 -25.08 35.67
N GLY A 602 -1.19 -24.98 36.62
CA GLY A 602 -1.67 -26.13 37.40
C GLY A 602 -0.64 -26.76 38.35
N LEU A 603 0.43 -26.04 38.72
CA LEU A 603 1.48 -26.55 39.60
C LEU A 603 0.92 -26.80 41.01
N ASN A 604 1.16 -28.00 41.53
CA ASN A 604 0.64 -28.40 42.83
C ASN A 604 1.33 -27.65 43.99
N ALA A 605 0.62 -27.47 45.10
CA ALA A 605 1.06 -26.66 46.23
C ALA A 605 2.42 -27.07 46.85
N SER A 606 2.83 -28.34 46.78
CA SER A 606 4.13 -28.77 47.34
C SER A 606 5.30 -28.43 46.40
N PHE A 607 5.06 -28.38 45.09
CA PHE A 607 6.03 -27.88 44.12
C PHE A 607 6.12 -26.35 44.16
N VAL A 608 4.99 -25.64 44.24
CA VAL A 608 4.95 -24.19 44.42
C VAL A 608 5.73 -23.75 45.66
N ALA A 609 5.49 -24.39 46.81
CA ALA A 609 6.23 -24.07 48.04
C ALA A 609 7.75 -24.36 47.95
N LYS A 610 8.18 -25.31 47.10
CA LYS A 610 9.61 -25.53 46.80
C LYS A 610 10.18 -24.37 45.97
N LEU A 611 9.47 -23.90 44.96
CA LEU A 611 9.89 -22.76 44.12
C LEU A 611 9.97 -21.47 44.94
N GLU A 612 8.98 -21.18 45.78
CA GLU A 612 9.02 -20.04 46.70
C GLU A 612 10.22 -20.08 47.65
N ALA A 613 10.55 -21.27 48.18
CA ALA A 613 11.70 -21.45 49.06
C ALA A 613 13.03 -21.20 48.31
N LEU A 614 13.15 -21.71 47.08
CA LEU A 614 14.32 -21.50 46.22
C LEU A 614 14.49 -20.01 45.85
N HIS A 615 13.43 -19.35 45.40
CA HIS A 615 13.44 -17.92 45.05
C HIS A 615 13.89 -17.02 46.23
N LYS A 616 13.54 -17.41 47.46
CA LYS A 616 14.01 -16.74 48.69
C LYS A 616 15.45 -17.13 49.04
N SER A 617 15.86 -18.39 48.92
CA SER A 617 17.23 -18.83 49.26
C SER A 617 18.31 -18.41 48.27
N CYS A 618 17.97 -18.29 46.97
CA CYS A 618 18.87 -17.78 45.93
C CYS A 618 18.98 -16.24 45.96
N GLY A 619 18.18 -15.56 46.80
CA GLY A 619 18.20 -14.11 46.98
C GLY A 619 17.44 -13.32 45.92
N TYR A 620 16.81 -13.99 44.93
CA TYR A 620 16.02 -13.34 43.88
C TYR A 620 14.88 -12.48 44.44
N ALA A 621 14.18 -12.95 45.47
CA ALA A 621 13.15 -12.17 46.16
C ALA A 621 13.69 -10.81 46.65
N ASN A 622 14.79 -10.84 47.41
CA ASN A 622 15.43 -9.63 47.94
C ASN A 622 15.96 -8.71 46.82
N PHE A 623 16.37 -9.28 45.68
CA PHE A 623 16.84 -8.52 44.52
C PHE A 623 15.68 -7.76 43.85
N ILE A 624 14.53 -8.41 43.65
CA ILE A 624 13.32 -7.76 43.14
C ILE A 624 12.84 -6.68 44.12
N ASP A 625 12.65 -7.03 45.41
CA ASP A 625 12.17 -6.11 46.45
C ASP A 625 13.05 -4.85 46.59
N GLN A 626 14.35 -4.95 46.27
CA GLN A 626 15.28 -3.83 46.31
C GLN A 626 15.29 -3.02 45.00
N TYR A 627 15.35 -3.67 43.84
CA TYR A 627 15.71 -3.02 42.57
C TYR A 627 14.55 -2.80 41.59
N LEU A 628 13.43 -3.52 41.73
CA LEU A 628 12.19 -3.24 40.99
C LEU A 628 11.36 -2.16 41.72
N THR A 629 12.01 -1.02 41.99
CA THR A 629 11.46 0.12 42.74
C THR A 629 11.39 1.36 41.86
N PHE A 630 10.38 2.22 42.07
CA PHE A 630 10.10 3.40 41.26
C PHE A 630 10.02 4.65 42.18
N PRO A 631 10.97 5.60 42.10
CA PRO A 631 12.25 5.53 41.36
C PRO A 631 13.19 4.44 41.94
N PRO A 632 14.23 4.01 41.19
CA PRO A 632 15.15 2.97 41.64
C PRO A 632 15.91 3.32 42.93
N SER A 633 16.11 2.30 43.76
CA SER A 633 16.94 2.42 44.98
C SER A 633 18.45 2.61 44.70
N GLY A 634 18.91 2.25 43.50
CA GLY A 634 20.31 2.40 43.05
C GLY A 634 20.65 1.46 41.89
N ILE A 635 21.88 1.60 41.37
CA ILE A 635 22.42 0.71 40.31
C ILE A 635 22.53 -0.72 40.86
N GLN A 636 22.15 -1.71 40.06
CA GLN A 636 22.20 -3.12 40.42
C GLN A 636 23.66 -3.61 40.48
N PRO A 637 24.01 -4.52 41.41
CA PRO A 637 25.30 -5.19 41.39
C PRO A 637 25.42 -6.06 40.13
N PRO A 638 26.62 -6.18 39.52
CA PRO A 638 26.84 -7.16 38.46
C PRO A 638 26.47 -8.58 38.91
N LYS A 639 25.78 -9.30 38.04
CA LYS A 639 25.29 -10.65 38.27
C LYS A 639 25.55 -11.48 37.02
N TYR A 640 26.01 -12.71 37.23
CA TYR A 640 26.30 -13.69 36.20
C TYR A 640 25.84 -15.04 36.71
N PHE A 641 25.40 -15.92 35.82
CA PHE A 641 25.07 -17.30 36.16
C PHE A 641 26.33 -18.18 36.08
N ASP A 642 26.56 -19.02 37.09
CA ASP A 642 27.74 -19.90 37.14
C ASP A 642 27.39 -21.29 36.57
N TYR A 643 27.55 -21.43 35.25
CA TYR A 643 27.25 -22.67 34.52
C TYR A 643 28.12 -23.88 34.94
N ASN A 644 29.25 -23.65 35.60
CA ASN A 644 30.24 -24.68 35.98
C ASN A 644 29.71 -25.72 37.01
N ASN A 645 28.47 -25.58 37.47
CA ASN A 645 27.88 -26.38 38.56
C ASN A 645 26.62 -27.18 38.13
N SER A 646 26.23 -27.13 36.85
CA SER A 646 24.98 -27.67 36.30
C SER A 646 24.99 -29.20 36.08
N THR A 647 25.13 -29.97 37.17
CA THR A 647 25.20 -31.45 37.10
C THR A 647 23.99 -32.14 36.46
N ASP A 648 22.83 -31.50 36.39
CA ASP A 648 21.58 -32.07 35.89
C ASP A 648 21.55 -32.34 34.37
N LEU A 649 22.19 -31.52 33.53
CA LEU A 649 22.16 -31.68 32.06
C LEU A 649 22.76 -33.04 31.64
N ALA A 650 23.83 -33.47 32.32
CA ALA A 650 24.46 -34.76 32.11
C ALA A 650 23.58 -35.96 32.53
N TYR A 651 22.68 -35.77 33.51
CA TYR A 651 21.68 -36.79 33.86
C TYR A 651 20.57 -36.89 32.80
N VAL A 652 20.11 -35.77 32.26
CA VAL A 652 19.07 -35.73 31.22
C VAL A 652 19.55 -36.40 29.92
N LYS A 653 20.70 -35.99 29.37
CA LYS A 653 21.28 -36.61 28.15
C LYS A 653 21.39 -38.13 28.31
N LYS A 654 21.93 -38.58 29.45
CA LYS A 654 22.11 -40.00 29.78
C LYS A 654 20.80 -40.78 29.92
N ALA A 655 19.75 -40.16 30.48
CA ALA A 655 18.42 -40.76 30.60
C ALA A 655 17.70 -40.89 29.25
N MET A 656 17.92 -39.94 28.33
CA MET A 656 17.35 -39.94 26.98
C MET A 656 18.17 -40.75 25.96
N HIS A 657 19.33 -41.30 26.35
CA HIS A 657 20.31 -41.94 25.47
C HIS A 657 20.85 -41.00 24.36
N ALA A 658 20.85 -39.69 24.61
CA ALA A 658 21.53 -38.74 23.75
C ALA A 658 23.07 -38.95 23.84
N PRO A 659 23.83 -38.65 22.76
CA PRO A 659 25.28 -38.59 22.83
C PRO A 659 25.73 -37.63 23.93
N MET A 660 26.67 -38.04 24.77
CA MET A 660 27.11 -37.23 25.93
C MET A 660 28.00 -36.06 25.48
N GLU A 661 28.68 -36.27 24.36
CA GLU A 661 29.63 -35.42 23.66
C GLU A 661 29.01 -34.45 22.63
N ILE A 662 27.67 -34.36 22.58
CA ILE A 662 26.94 -33.41 21.74
C ILE A 662 26.01 -32.59 22.64
N ASP A 663 26.07 -31.27 22.52
CA ASP A 663 25.13 -30.34 23.15
C ASP A 663 23.89 -30.14 22.26
N TRP A 664 22.75 -29.91 22.90
CA TRP A 664 21.45 -29.81 22.23
C TRP A 664 21.06 -28.34 22.17
N ASN A 665 20.83 -27.84 20.96
CA ASN A 665 20.39 -26.48 20.68
C ASN A 665 19.15 -26.52 19.78
N GLU A 666 18.24 -25.57 19.97
CA GLU A 666 17.04 -25.39 19.16
C GLU A 666 17.32 -24.53 17.90
N CYS A 667 18.08 -23.45 18.07
CA CYS A 667 18.69 -22.68 16.98
C CYS A 667 20.09 -23.25 16.64
N SER A 668 20.54 -23.16 15.37
CA SER A 668 21.74 -23.89 14.92
C SER A 668 22.70 -23.09 14.05
N GLY A 669 23.96 -23.03 14.48
CA GLY A 669 25.09 -22.43 13.76
C GLY A 669 25.87 -21.47 14.67
N PRO A 670 27.20 -21.37 14.55
CA PRO A 670 27.94 -20.34 15.27
C PRO A 670 27.60 -18.97 14.68
N VAL A 671 26.76 -18.20 15.36
CA VAL A 671 26.46 -16.80 15.01
C VAL A 671 27.61 -15.87 15.43
N PHE A 672 28.23 -16.17 16.56
CA PHE A 672 29.48 -15.57 17.00
C PHE A 672 30.61 -16.61 17.01
N ILE A 673 31.85 -16.15 16.90
CA ILE A 673 33.06 -16.98 17.03
C ILE A 673 33.87 -16.69 18.31
N GLY A 674 33.25 -16.02 19.30
CA GLY A 674 33.88 -15.66 20.58
C GLY A 674 34.14 -16.82 21.55
N GLY A 675 33.61 -18.02 21.28
CA GLY A 675 33.62 -19.16 22.22
C GLY A 675 32.69 -18.90 23.41
N ASP A 676 33.01 -19.45 24.59
CA ASP A 676 32.20 -19.33 25.81
C ASP A 676 32.27 -17.93 26.47
N GLY A 677 32.46 -16.87 25.66
CA GLY A 677 32.68 -15.50 26.10
C GLY A 677 31.41 -14.65 26.10
N GLY A 678 31.49 -13.47 26.72
CA GLY A 678 30.39 -12.49 26.75
C GLY A 678 29.61 -12.44 28.06
N PRO A 679 28.59 -11.56 28.16
CA PRO A 679 27.71 -11.48 29.33
C PRO A 679 26.93 -12.78 29.57
N GLU A 680 26.45 -13.40 28.49
CA GLU A 680 25.61 -14.60 28.51
C GLU A 680 26.38 -15.90 28.15
N GLN A 681 27.70 -15.83 27.92
CA GLN A 681 28.59 -16.96 27.57
C GLN A 681 28.33 -17.63 26.19
N GLU A 682 27.47 -17.08 25.34
CA GLU A 682 27.18 -17.58 23.97
C GLU A 682 28.06 -16.94 22.85
N GLY A 683 29.17 -16.31 23.21
CA GLY A 683 30.18 -15.79 22.28
C GLY A 683 29.98 -14.36 21.80
N ASP A 684 28.88 -13.71 22.14
CA ASP A 684 28.69 -12.27 22.00
C ASP A 684 29.55 -11.51 23.03
N LEU A 685 30.66 -10.92 22.61
CA LEU A 685 31.57 -10.19 23.51
C LEU A 685 31.08 -8.76 23.87
N SER A 686 29.88 -8.37 23.44
CA SER A 686 29.32 -7.02 23.60
C SER A 686 28.96 -6.68 25.05
N ALA A 687 28.78 -5.38 25.31
CA ALA A 687 28.10 -4.92 26.53
C ALA A 687 26.57 -5.01 26.35
N ASP A 688 25.83 -5.16 27.45
CA ASP A 688 24.37 -5.17 27.34
C ASP A 688 23.85 -3.80 26.89
N PRO A 689 22.85 -3.72 25.98
CA PRO A 689 22.35 -2.46 25.42
C PRO A 689 22.05 -1.35 26.45
N ILE A 690 21.49 -1.69 27.62
CA ILE A 690 21.20 -0.72 28.70
C ILE A 690 22.43 0.02 29.25
N GLN A 691 23.64 -0.51 29.05
CA GLN A 691 24.85 0.04 29.65
C GLN A 691 25.34 1.33 28.95
N SER A 692 25.11 1.46 27.64
CA SER A 692 25.60 2.61 26.86
C SER A 692 24.91 2.85 25.51
N VAL A 693 24.36 1.81 24.86
CA VAL A 693 23.85 1.87 23.48
C VAL A 693 22.40 2.33 23.45
N LEU A 694 21.51 1.60 24.13
CA LEU A 694 20.08 1.86 24.18
C LEU A 694 19.74 3.28 24.70
N PRO A 695 20.38 3.81 25.78
CA PRO A 695 20.20 5.21 26.19
C PRO A 695 20.43 6.23 25.06
N ARG A 696 21.46 6.02 24.22
CA ARG A 696 21.81 6.94 23.13
C ARG A 696 20.77 6.91 22.01
N VAL A 697 20.20 5.74 21.70
CA VAL A 697 19.14 5.60 20.70
C VAL A 697 17.81 6.20 21.20
N ILE A 698 17.49 6.00 22.49
CA ILE A 698 16.34 6.64 23.13
C ILE A 698 16.46 8.17 23.09
N GLU A 699 17.63 8.71 23.47
CA GLU A 699 17.88 10.17 23.49
C GLU A 699 17.93 10.79 22.09
N ALA A 700 18.38 10.05 21.07
CA ALA A 700 18.45 10.54 19.69
C ALA A 700 17.09 10.52 18.97
N THR A 701 16.30 9.44 19.14
CA THR A 701 14.99 9.29 18.46
C THR A 701 13.85 9.94 19.23
N ASN A 702 13.90 9.93 20.57
CA ASN A 702 12.76 10.20 21.46
C ASN A 702 11.51 9.35 21.08
N ARG A 703 11.71 8.19 20.44
CA ARG A 703 10.64 7.36 19.86
C ARG A 703 11.01 5.87 19.86
N PHE A 704 11.57 5.40 20.97
CA PHE A 704 11.85 3.98 21.19
C PHE A 704 10.67 3.33 21.93
N LEU A 705 10.17 2.19 21.45
CA LEU A 705 9.22 1.34 22.15
C LEU A 705 9.88 0.03 22.62
N ILE A 706 9.75 -0.28 23.90
CA ILE A 706 9.93 -1.63 24.43
C ILE A 706 8.53 -2.17 24.76
N ALA A 707 8.20 -3.38 24.32
CA ALA A 707 6.91 -3.98 24.63
C ALA A 707 7.09 -5.45 25.03
N ASN A 708 6.40 -5.93 26.06
CA ASN A 708 6.48 -7.30 26.56
C ASN A 708 5.13 -8.02 26.49
N GLY A 709 5.13 -9.32 26.17
CA GLY A 709 3.98 -10.20 26.31
C GLY A 709 3.74 -10.54 27.78
N ALA A 710 2.54 -10.26 28.30
CA ALA A 710 2.19 -10.54 29.70
C ALA A 710 2.13 -12.05 30.03
N LEU A 711 2.16 -12.91 29.00
CA LEU A 711 2.25 -14.38 29.10
C LEU A 711 3.59 -14.93 28.59
N ASP A 712 4.56 -14.08 28.24
CA ASP A 712 5.90 -14.59 27.92
C ASP A 712 6.63 -15.07 29.19
N PHE A 713 7.24 -16.24 29.07
CA PHE A 713 8.04 -16.87 30.11
C PHE A 713 9.55 -16.86 29.78
N GLU A 714 9.92 -16.53 28.54
CA GLU A 714 11.33 -16.50 28.14
C GLU A 714 12.00 -15.17 28.52
N ILE A 715 11.38 -14.03 28.17
CA ILE A 715 11.87 -12.69 28.52
C ILE A 715 10.78 -11.95 29.30
N LEU A 716 10.70 -12.26 30.60
CA LEU A 716 9.57 -11.89 31.44
C LEU A 716 9.42 -10.37 31.63
N THR A 717 8.17 -9.90 31.62
CA THR A 717 7.76 -8.50 31.80
C THR A 717 8.46 -7.79 32.98
N ASN A 718 8.47 -8.41 34.17
CA ASN A 718 9.16 -7.86 35.36
C ASN A 718 10.70 -7.86 35.23
N GLY A 719 11.25 -8.74 34.39
CA GLY A 719 12.66 -8.83 34.08
C GLY A 719 13.14 -7.71 33.15
N THR A 720 12.38 -7.39 32.11
CA THR A 720 12.62 -6.19 31.29
C THR A 720 12.51 -4.91 32.14
N LEU A 721 11.52 -4.82 33.02
CA LEU A 721 11.42 -3.69 33.96
C LEU A 721 12.64 -3.62 34.90
N LEU A 722 13.16 -4.75 35.42
CA LEU A 722 14.42 -4.78 36.16
C LEU A 722 15.59 -4.23 35.34
N ALA A 723 15.71 -4.60 34.06
CA ALA A 723 16.75 -4.08 33.18
C ALA A 723 16.60 -2.57 32.95
N ILE A 724 15.38 -2.06 32.74
CA ILE A 724 15.08 -0.62 32.61
C ILE A 724 15.40 0.13 33.91
N GLN A 725 15.08 -0.41 35.09
CA GLN A 725 15.43 0.23 36.38
C GLN A 725 16.94 0.26 36.65
N ASN A 726 17.76 -0.49 35.89
CA ASN A 726 19.21 -0.40 35.91
C ASN A 726 19.79 0.57 34.84
N MET A 727 18.98 0.97 33.86
CA MET A 727 19.39 1.86 32.76
C MET A 727 19.39 3.33 33.18
N THR A 728 20.40 4.09 32.75
CA THR A 728 20.45 5.56 32.94
C THR A 728 20.29 6.28 31.60
N TRP A 729 19.23 7.09 31.46
CA TRP A 729 18.97 7.91 30.27
C TRP A 729 18.26 9.21 30.64
N GLY A 730 18.46 10.27 29.85
CA GLY A 730 17.93 11.61 30.09
C GLY A 730 18.33 12.17 31.47
N GLY A 731 19.53 11.80 31.95
CA GLY A 731 20.07 12.22 33.25
C GLY A 731 19.49 11.53 34.48
N LYS A 732 18.72 10.44 34.34
CA LYS A 732 18.13 9.70 35.46
C LYS A 732 18.26 8.18 35.29
N LEU A 733 18.40 7.48 36.41
CA LEU A 733 18.36 6.02 36.52
C LEU A 733 16.90 5.55 36.61
N GLY A 734 16.47 4.66 35.71
CA GLY A 734 15.15 4.03 35.69
C GLY A 734 13.95 4.95 35.42
N PHE A 735 12.78 4.33 35.27
CA PHE A 735 11.49 5.01 35.37
C PHE A 735 11.30 5.54 36.79
N GLN A 736 10.86 6.79 36.88
CA GLN A 736 10.68 7.49 38.15
C GLN A 736 9.31 7.24 38.78
N GLU A 737 8.34 6.86 37.95
CA GLU A 737 6.97 6.53 38.33
C GLU A 737 6.64 5.13 37.82
N GLN A 738 5.68 4.44 38.47
CA GLN A 738 5.34 3.06 38.13
C GLN A 738 4.41 3.01 36.90
N PRO A 739 4.69 2.16 35.89
CA PRO A 739 3.76 1.90 34.79
C PRO A 739 2.37 1.52 35.29
N THR A 740 1.36 2.34 34.93
CA THR A 740 -0.02 2.20 35.41
C THR A 740 -1.10 2.69 34.42
N THR A 741 -0.72 3.36 33.33
CA THR A 741 -1.68 3.85 32.32
C THR A 741 -2.20 2.68 31.48
N PRO A 742 -3.51 2.48 31.29
CA PRO A 742 -4.01 1.39 30.46
C PRO A 742 -3.76 1.61 28.96
N ILE A 743 -3.61 0.52 28.21
CA ILE A 743 -3.70 0.51 26.74
C ILE A 743 -5.13 0.13 26.36
N VAL A 744 -5.80 0.93 25.52
CA VAL A 744 -7.22 0.73 25.17
C VAL A 744 -7.39 0.57 23.66
N ILE A 745 -7.48 -0.68 23.22
CA ILE A 745 -7.56 -1.04 21.80
C ILE A 745 -9.00 -0.87 21.31
N THR A 746 -9.21 0.17 20.51
CA THR A 746 -10.50 0.51 19.88
C THR A 746 -10.67 -0.07 18.47
N LEU A 747 -9.71 -0.89 18.00
CA LEU A 747 -9.76 -1.49 16.66
C LEU A 747 -10.81 -2.63 16.58
N PRO A 748 -11.71 -2.61 15.58
CA PRO A 748 -12.75 -3.63 15.38
C PRO A 748 -12.16 -5.00 15.01
N ASP A 749 -12.95 -6.07 15.02
CA ASP A 749 -12.45 -7.41 14.69
C ASP A 749 -12.48 -7.72 13.18
N LEU A 750 -11.45 -7.25 12.48
CA LEU A 750 -11.22 -7.55 11.06
C LEU A 750 -10.77 -8.99 10.79
N GLN A 751 -10.36 -9.75 11.81
CA GLN A 751 -9.84 -11.12 11.64
C GLN A 751 -10.97 -12.16 11.61
N TYR A 752 -12.00 -11.96 12.42
CA TYR A 752 -13.19 -12.81 12.47
C TYR A 752 -14.46 -12.16 11.91
N GLY A 753 -14.41 -10.89 11.47
CA GLY A 753 -15.55 -10.17 10.90
C GLY A 753 -16.28 -10.90 9.76
N SER A 754 -15.54 -11.58 8.87
CA SER A 754 -16.14 -12.40 7.81
C SER A 754 -16.90 -13.63 8.32
N LEU A 755 -16.41 -14.26 9.41
CA LEU A 755 -17.05 -15.38 10.09
C LEU A 755 -18.30 -14.91 10.87
N PHE A 756 -18.22 -13.76 11.55
CA PHE A 756 -19.37 -13.17 12.23
C PHE A 756 -20.50 -12.80 11.24
N LEU A 757 -20.14 -12.31 10.05
CA LEU A 757 -21.08 -12.08 8.96
C LEU A 757 -21.68 -13.39 8.41
N SER A 758 -20.89 -14.46 8.21
CA SER A 758 -21.40 -15.73 7.69
C SER A 758 -22.29 -16.49 8.68
N GLU A 759 -21.99 -16.42 9.97
CA GLU A 759 -22.81 -17.01 11.05
C GLU A 759 -24.00 -16.11 11.46
N GLY A 760 -24.17 -14.94 10.81
CA GLY A 760 -25.35 -14.09 10.96
C GLY A 760 -25.36 -13.18 12.19
N PHE A 761 -24.22 -12.98 12.87
CA PHE A 761 -24.08 -12.03 13.97
C PHE A 761 -24.03 -10.56 13.51
N GLY A 762 -23.81 -10.33 12.20
CA GLY A 762 -23.61 -9.01 11.63
C GLY A 762 -22.14 -8.57 11.68
N GLN A 763 -21.90 -7.28 11.43
CA GLN A 763 -20.56 -6.70 11.57
C GLN A 763 -20.32 -6.36 13.04
N ILE A 764 -19.34 -7.03 13.67
CA ILE A 764 -18.97 -6.81 15.07
C ILE A 764 -17.80 -5.83 15.12
N ASP A 765 -18.11 -4.53 15.12
CA ASP A 765 -17.14 -3.45 15.30
C ASP A 765 -16.80 -3.19 16.78
N GLU A 766 -16.95 -4.20 17.66
CA GLU A 766 -16.68 -4.02 19.09
C GLU A 766 -15.18 -3.88 19.39
N PRO A 767 -14.78 -2.95 20.28
CA PRO A 767 -13.39 -2.71 20.63
C PRO A 767 -12.85 -3.86 21.50
N GLN A 768 -11.57 -4.17 21.33
CA GLN A 768 -10.90 -5.20 22.14
C GLN A 768 -10.76 -4.80 23.62
N GLY A 769 -10.82 -3.50 23.93
CA GLY A 769 -10.87 -2.98 25.30
C GLY A 769 -9.48 -2.81 25.91
N THR A 770 -9.37 -3.00 27.23
CA THR A 770 -8.10 -2.84 27.96
C THR A 770 -7.19 -4.04 27.72
N MET A 771 -6.17 -3.87 26.88
CA MET A 771 -5.28 -4.93 26.40
C MET A 771 -3.84 -4.79 26.91
N GLY A 772 -3.60 -3.94 27.91
CA GLY A 772 -2.25 -3.76 28.45
C GLY A 772 -2.07 -2.56 29.36
N VAL A 773 -0.80 -2.31 29.70
CA VAL A 773 -0.33 -1.13 30.45
C VAL A 773 0.77 -0.44 29.64
N GLN A 774 0.79 0.88 29.57
CA GLN A 774 1.80 1.70 28.92
C GLN A 774 2.45 2.70 29.89
N HIS A 775 3.68 3.10 29.59
CA HIS A 775 4.41 4.14 30.32
C HIS A 775 5.42 4.85 29.41
N TYR A 776 5.27 6.16 29.22
CA TYR A 776 6.19 6.96 28.41
C TYR A 776 7.03 7.90 29.30
N GLU A 777 8.36 7.74 29.27
CA GLU A 777 9.27 8.54 30.09
C GLU A 777 10.58 8.84 29.35
N ARG A 778 10.84 10.14 29.09
CA ARG A 778 12.08 10.65 28.45
C ARG A 778 12.42 9.93 27.12
N GLY A 779 11.46 9.81 26.21
CA GLY A 779 11.68 9.27 24.86
C GLY A 779 11.56 7.74 24.74
N LEU A 780 11.47 7.03 25.85
CA LEU A 780 11.16 5.60 25.91
C LEU A 780 9.68 5.41 26.24
N MET A 781 8.96 4.70 25.37
CA MET A 781 7.69 4.05 25.73
C MET A 781 8.00 2.61 26.18
N TRP A 782 7.37 2.17 27.26
CA TRP A 782 7.27 0.77 27.65
C TRP A 782 5.81 0.32 27.62
N ALA A 783 5.56 -0.92 27.19
CA ALA A 783 4.25 -1.55 27.17
C ALA A 783 4.26 -2.99 27.71
N GLU A 784 3.19 -3.39 28.40
CA GLU A 784 2.85 -4.78 28.70
C GLU A 784 1.58 -5.14 27.91
N THR A 785 1.66 -6.17 27.07
CA THR A 785 0.59 -6.62 26.17
C THR A 785 -0.14 -7.82 26.78
N TYR A 786 -1.36 -7.62 27.24
CA TYR A 786 -2.19 -8.67 27.82
C TYR A 786 -2.60 -9.71 26.78
N LEU A 787 -2.71 -10.97 27.22
CA LEU A 787 -3.06 -12.13 26.36
C LEU A 787 -2.08 -12.36 25.19
N SER A 788 -0.82 -11.95 25.34
CA SER A 788 0.26 -12.24 24.38
C SER A 788 1.41 -13.01 25.04
N GLY A 789 1.95 -14.00 24.32
CA GLY A 789 3.33 -14.48 24.53
C GLY A 789 4.34 -13.67 23.70
N HIS A 790 5.54 -14.24 23.55
CA HIS A 790 6.74 -13.67 22.93
C HIS A 790 6.51 -12.98 21.56
N MET A 791 5.95 -13.71 20.59
CA MET A 791 5.65 -13.20 19.23
C MET A 791 4.39 -12.30 19.26
N GLN A 792 4.54 -11.08 19.75
CA GLN A 792 3.42 -10.17 20.01
C GLN A 792 2.53 -9.84 18.80
N PRO A 793 3.04 -9.65 17.56
CA PRO A 793 2.17 -9.48 16.40
C PRO A 793 1.38 -10.75 16.04
N GLN A 794 1.87 -11.96 16.35
CA GLN A 794 1.09 -13.20 16.16
C GLN A 794 -0.08 -13.29 17.14
N PHE A 795 0.18 -13.08 18.44
CA PHE A 795 -0.84 -13.31 19.47
C PHE A 795 -1.78 -12.12 19.68
N GLN A 796 -1.29 -10.88 19.55
CA GLN A 796 -2.07 -9.65 19.68
C GLN A 796 -1.79 -8.67 18.53
N PRO A 797 -2.16 -9.04 17.28
CA PRO A 797 -1.89 -8.23 16.09
C PRO A 797 -2.47 -6.80 16.17
N ARG A 798 -3.64 -6.62 16.79
CA ARG A 798 -4.24 -5.28 17.00
C ARG A 798 -3.42 -4.39 17.92
N SER A 799 -2.90 -4.91 19.03
CA SER A 799 -1.97 -4.16 19.89
C SER A 799 -0.68 -3.85 19.14
N SER A 800 -0.12 -4.83 18.42
CA SER A 800 1.08 -4.64 17.60
C SER A 800 0.91 -3.60 16.48
N TYR A 801 -0.27 -3.50 15.88
CA TYR A 801 -0.60 -2.47 14.90
C TYR A 801 -0.60 -1.06 15.54
N ARG A 802 -1.09 -0.92 16.78
CA ARG A 802 -1.06 0.34 17.54
C ARG A 802 0.36 0.71 17.96
N HIS A 803 1.16 -0.27 18.38
CA HIS A 803 2.59 -0.10 18.66
C HIS A 803 3.34 0.46 17.45
N LEU A 804 3.13 -0.11 16.25
CA LEU A 804 3.72 0.43 15.03
C LEU A 804 3.19 1.83 14.69
N GLN A 805 1.87 2.08 14.79
CA GLN A 805 1.31 3.43 14.61
C GLN A 805 1.99 4.47 15.52
N TRP A 806 2.32 4.11 16.77
CA TRP A 806 3.04 5.00 17.67
C TRP A 806 4.49 5.22 17.25
N VAL A 807 5.23 4.17 16.88
CA VAL A 807 6.63 4.28 16.43
C VAL A 807 6.74 5.13 15.16
N LEU A 808 5.82 4.94 14.20
CA LEU A 808 5.72 5.74 12.96
C LEU A 808 5.24 7.19 13.17
N GLY A 809 4.96 7.61 14.41
CA GLY A 809 4.48 8.96 14.72
C GLY A 809 3.05 9.26 14.26
N ARG A 810 2.21 8.23 14.08
CA ARG A 810 0.81 8.35 13.63
C ARG A 810 -0.18 8.56 14.78
N ILE A 811 0.19 8.17 16.00
CA ILE A 811 -0.55 8.38 17.26
C ILE A 811 0.43 8.72 18.40
N ASP A 812 -0.01 9.43 19.44
CA ASP A 812 0.86 9.86 20.56
C ASP A 812 0.80 8.95 21.80
N GLU A 813 -0.26 8.14 21.92
CA GLU A 813 -0.51 7.12 22.96
C GLU A 813 -1.08 5.84 22.32
N LEU A 814 -1.01 4.69 23.02
CA LEU A 814 -1.37 3.36 22.51
C LEU A 814 -2.88 3.04 22.67
#